data_AF-A0A1G8SZL3-F1
#
_entry.id   AF-A0A1G8SZL3-F1
#
_cell.length_a   1.000
_cell.length_b   1.000
_cell.length_c   1.000
_cell.angle_alpha   90.00
_cell.angle_beta   90.00
_cell.angle_gamma   90.00
#
_symmetry.space_group_name_H-M   'P 1'
#
loop_
_entity.id
_entity.type
_entity.pdbx_description
1 polymer ?
#
loop_
_entity_poly.entity_id
_entity_poly.type
_entity_poly.pdbx_seq_one_letter_code
_entity_poly.pdbx_strand_id
1 'polypeptide(L)'
;MKKFLETIREYSEKNPKAFKALAALSFFGSLFVLSPLLNVVLQFRPAIKDFSQHVISNGTIYNYDVSSRIKTYYGSIISVIAVSGLLFSGLFIYFRKKIADSVFSQKSLELVFNLSLVGMMSVFAGFFLINADVAVYIVFFLAVYTLFHTKADRANSDEDGFWILSVSIPFAMLLFEWFQKKIQTGFFSVDLVVSNVTIPFSTKNIFFFLLFVLVNMAASIFLRWFLGKENDSQIALKRMTLFAATIPLAGIVAVQSLGLEFFNILNVRTGYVFDSPKLLFAVVAVVAIGISLWRYFKLRGKEVVQTNVIARYFFPLLIVSLAFMIAQPWRVAGAQDEFFESANHGISVDHFFRYGSIPIIETFDAHMLSNEIFGFVYSFLNGYEPWSPFLYNSYADIFNYLLLFFLLRKLLDPKIALVVCLCFPMLDILNNYFIFTVFVALALLRLFKTRSTRAFYVYWISILLLSLYRLDLGFPSVIAGTAAYFIFNYIGKNTYELKKFVVTAAVTFGSALLLFAVLCLVKGINPLERLHEFVVVSMSNQNWTFENMGDQSTTVFRIVYYVLPLALIFLLAGLCLRTFLDRKYANEIMSNERSREAAILFVFFALAFYFNIPRGIVRHTLLMNIIVTFTSTIPIAVCCFIFIKKRTYNLMLFLFLIIGFSFLVKLNETSLKGKSQSLLAAAIGSQSFNEKFQEAYPFNGTRTKPQTDEKEIQYFKSLLDAVLKPDETYFDFSSHNYYFALTGRKNPLYVNQTPLMLNGDFSQQRALEEIKGKNISVVLMSDSTNMWRTIDEVSVDLKYYMLSEYVYHNFKPILKLKDIIMFVRKDKWETYKKQLNTSKTILTDFMISDFSKINVGKLNNNQISVAPSERKGLVLTSAGSDPFITGIIPAISETTAFEKNAPVNIDIKFFDSNGPVQVFYLLPGQETYTEENSVRKTLSAAENTVSLNLSAFPKDIRIDCDAPKVEISAIHFSNPVNPNSILPEVPNQQLKNIPRVWGEKADSNVFDKVKKLEYQLLQPEIILSLDTQSNLKQPMYLFTEFKSDEVINVRVNLYDKTNVKRGEYTFLAEKGLHQYALRLSTNYYWWNSAIAKITLSADKAIAIDKFAIISSNGSFQKSSDSSTFTLSNITDEYWEGGVGLKMNVLLMGKSPVVLKVLANAKTLEFSDGSIMHIKKYTEAGDYIHIEMEEQVGLFKASAAYPNNIKIK
;
A
#
# COMPACT_ATOMS: atom_id res chain seq x y z
N MET A 1 56.13 -2.82 -11.98
CA MET A 1 55.06 -1.89 -12.42
C MET A 1 55.41 -1.18 -13.73
N LYS A 2 56.49 -0.39 -13.81
CA LYS A 2 56.90 0.35 -15.03
C LYS A 2 56.95 -0.50 -16.31
N LYS A 3 57.68 -1.62 -16.31
CA LYS A 3 57.75 -2.57 -17.44
C LYS A 3 56.39 -3.17 -17.84
N PHE A 4 55.49 -3.38 -16.87
CA PHE A 4 54.13 -3.85 -17.12
C PHE A 4 53.26 -2.76 -17.77
N LEU A 5 53.38 -1.51 -17.32
CA LEU A 5 52.71 -0.35 -17.92
C LEU A 5 53.21 -0.07 -19.35
N GLU A 6 54.50 -0.19 -19.60
CA GLU A 6 55.10 -0.11 -20.95
C GLU A 6 54.56 -1.23 -21.85
N THR A 7 54.50 -2.45 -21.34
CA THR A 7 53.94 -3.61 -22.05
C THR A 7 52.43 -3.45 -22.37
N ILE A 8 51.65 -2.89 -21.44
CA ILE A 8 50.25 -2.52 -21.65
C ILE A 8 50.13 -1.47 -22.75
N ARG A 9 50.96 -0.42 -22.68
CA ARG A 9 50.96 0.69 -23.63
C ARG A 9 51.25 0.21 -25.04
N GLU A 10 52.34 -0.54 -25.24
CA GLU A 10 52.70 -1.12 -26.53
C GLU A 10 51.60 -2.02 -27.11
N TYR A 11 50.95 -2.85 -26.27
CA TYR A 11 49.85 -3.69 -26.72
C TYR A 11 48.59 -2.88 -27.06
N SER A 12 48.30 -1.82 -26.31
CA SER A 12 47.17 -0.92 -26.56
C SER A 12 47.31 -0.17 -27.89
N GLU A 13 48.54 0.22 -28.25
CA GLU A 13 48.85 0.89 -29.51
C GLU A 13 48.77 -0.08 -30.69
N LYS A 14 49.28 -1.32 -30.54
CA LYS A 14 49.24 -2.34 -31.60
C LYS A 14 47.85 -2.96 -31.81
N ASN A 15 47.06 -3.14 -30.76
CA ASN A 15 45.78 -3.88 -30.80
C ASN A 15 44.67 -3.15 -30.02
N PRO A 16 44.25 -1.93 -30.43
CA PRO A 16 43.43 -1.05 -29.60
C PRO A 16 42.04 -1.61 -29.25
N LYS A 17 41.39 -2.35 -30.14
CA LYS A 17 40.07 -2.96 -29.87
C LYS A 17 40.18 -4.19 -28.97
N ALA A 18 41.16 -5.06 -29.21
CA ALA A 18 41.41 -6.23 -28.36
C ALA A 18 41.84 -5.78 -26.96
N PHE A 19 42.69 -4.75 -26.86
CA PHE A 19 43.07 -4.14 -25.59
C PHE A 19 41.86 -3.68 -24.78
N LYS A 20 40.92 -2.94 -25.39
CA LYS A 20 39.70 -2.47 -24.70
C LYS A 20 38.85 -3.62 -24.16
N ALA A 21 38.63 -4.66 -24.96
CA ALA A 21 37.84 -5.83 -24.53
C ALA A 21 38.53 -6.60 -23.39
N LEU A 22 39.85 -6.83 -23.51
CA LEU A 22 40.64 -7.54 -22.50
C LEU A 22 40.79 -6.75 -21.21
N ALA A 23 40.96 -5.43 -21.28
CA ALA A 23 41.01 -4.57 -20.12
C ALA A 23 39.67 -4.57 -19.39
N ALA A 24 38.54 -4.42 -20.10
CA ALA A 24 37.20 -4.48 -19.51
C ALA A 24 36.94 -5.85 -18.85
N LEU A 25 37.28 -6.95 -19.50
CA LEU A 25 37.10 -8.30 -18.95
C LEU A 25 38.01 -8.55 -17.74
N SER A 26 39.26 -8.10 -17.78
CA SER A 26 40.20 -8.27 -16.67
C SER A 26 39.80 -7.45 -15.45
N PHE A 27 39.26 -6.24 -15.67
CA PHE A 27 38.74 -5.38 -14.60
C PHE A 27 37.44 -5.94 -14.02
N PHE A 28 36.54 -6.45 -14.87
CA PHE A 28 35.37 -7.19 -14.43
C PHE A 28 35.77 -8.41 -13.59
N GLY A 29 36.72 -9.22 -14.07
CA GLY A 29 37.22 -10.39 -13.37
C GLY A 29 37.86 -10.07 -12.02
N SER A 30 38.63 -8.98 -11.92
CA SER A 30 39.21 -8.55 -10.64
C SER A 30 38.14 -8.07 -9.65
N LEU A 31 37.14 -7.32 -10.12
CA LEU A 31 36.02 -6.86 -9.28
C LEU A 31 35.15 -8.03 -8.81
N PHE A 32 34.89 -8.99 -9.70
CA PHE A 32 34.10 -10.19 -9.42
C PHE A 32 34.74 -11.03 -8.31
N VAL A 33 36.05 -11.32 -8.40
CA VAL A 33 36.79 -12.11 -7.40
C VAL A 33 36.80 -11.44 -6.02
N LEU A 34 36.83 -10.10 -5.98
CA LEU A 34 36.88 -9.33 -4.74
C LEU A 34 35.52 -8.98 -4.16
N SER A 35 34.44 -9.13 -4.94
CA SER A 35 33.09 -8.77 -4.52
C SER A 35 32.59 -9.48 -3.25
N PRO A 36 32.93 -10.76 -2.96
CA PRO A 36 32.49 -11.43 -1.73
C PRO A 36 33.17 -10.88 -0.47
N LEU A 37 34.34 -10.24 -0.59
CA LEU A 37 35.12 -9.68 0.53
C LEU A 37 34.62 -8.30 0.99
N LEU A 38 33.76 -7.63 0.20
CA LEU A 38 33.24 -6.30 0.48
C LEU A 38 31.97 -6.30 1.35
N ASN A 39 31.35 -7.46 1.58
CA ASN A 39 30.03 -7.53 2.20
C ASN A 39 30.02 -7.60 3.73
N VAL A 40 31.19 -7.72 4.38
CA VAL A 40 31.31 -7.88 5.84
C VAL A 40 31.73 -6.60 6.58
N VAL A 41 31.96 -5.49 5.85
CA VAL A 41 32.39 -4.22 6.47
C VAL A 41 31.22 -3.39 7.06
N LEU A 42 29.96 -3.86 6.98
CA LEU A 42 28.79 -3.05 7.35
C LEU A 42 27.89 -3.63 8.46
N GLN A 43 28.41 -4.46 9.35
CA GLN A 43 27.64 -4.96 10.51
C GLN A 43 28.19 -4.43 11.84
N PHE A 44 27.85 -3.19 12.19
CA PHE A 44 27.95 -2.68 13.57
C PHE A 44 26.95 -1.53 13.82
N ARG A 45 26.45 -1.40 15.05
CA ARG A 45 25.20 -0.68 15.37
C ARG A 45 25.20 -0.11 16.84
N PRO A 46 25.19 1.23 17.08
CA PRO A 46 24.85 1.85 18.39
C PRO A 46 23.98 3.16 18.41
N ALA A 47 23.57 3.65 19.61
CA ALA A 47 22.40 4.51 19.92
C ALA A 47 22.55 6.09 19.99
N ILE A 48 21.45 6.89 19.83
CA ILE A 48 21.32 8.41 19.84
C ILE A 48 21.48 9.07 21.23
N LYS A 49 21.88 10.36 21.26
CA LYS A 49 22.14 11.17 22.47
C LYS A 49 21.54 12.60 22.53
N ASP A 50 20.67 13.05 21.62
CA ASP A 50 20.11 14.42 21.70
C ASP A 50 18.67 14.54 21.13
N PHE A 51 17.83 15.33 21.82
CA PHE A 51 16.38 15.53 21.63
C PHE A 51 15.98 17.03 21.69
N SER A 52 16.78 17.94 21.13
CA SER A 52 16.53 19.40 21.22
C SER A 52 15.61 19.99 20.14
N GLN A 53 15.03 19.19 19.23
CA GLN A 53 14.23 19.67 18.09
C GLN A 53 12.80 19.12 17.98
N HIS A 54 12.28 18.43 19.00
CA HIS A 54 10.88 17.96 19.05
C HIS A 54 10.39 17.28 17.76
N VAL A 55 11.18 16.36 17.20
CA VAL A 55 10.76 15.52 16.08
C VAL A 55 10.18 14.22 16.63
N ILE A 56 8.86 14.05 16.57
CA ILE A 56 8.18 12.80 16.92
C ILE A 56 8.14 11.88 15.69
N SER A 57 8.82 10.74 15.78
CA SER A 57 8.80 9.65 14.80
C SER A 57 9.05 8.30 15.49
N ASN A 58 8.77 7.18 14.83
CA ASN A 58 9.05 5.83 15.37
C ASN A 58 10.56 5.56 15.54
N GLY A 59 11.43 6.24 14.78
CA GLY A 59 12.89 6.21 15.02
C GLY A 59 13.33 7.02 16.25
N THR A 60 12.52 7.99 16.65
CA THR A 60 12.68 8.76 17.90
C THR A 60 12.33 7.91 19.14
N ILE A 61 11.62 6.79 18.95
CA ILE A 61 11.37 5.79 20.01
C ILE A 61 12.60 4.91 20.27
N TYR A 62 13.51 4.74 19.29
CA TYR A 62 14.56 3.69 19.34
C TYR A 62 16.03 4.15 19.10
N ASN A 63 16.29 5.45 19.05
CA ASN A 63 17.57 6.07 19.44
C ASN A 63 18.87 5.50 18.74
N TYR A 64 19.38 6.00 17.56
CA TYR A 64 20.60 5.50 16.81
C TYR A 64 21.68 6.48 16.18
N ASP A 65 23.00 6.36 16.49
CA ASP A 65 24.15 7.30 16.19
C ASP A 65 25.24 6.75 15.20
N VAL A 66 25.89 7.64 14.41
CA VAL A 66 26.59 7.37 13.11
C VAL A 66 28.08 7.79 13.04
N SER A 67 28.73 8.34 14.07
CA SER A 67 30.06 8.98 13.88
C SER A 67 31.31 8.06 13.86
N SER A 68 31.26 6.81 14.34
CA SER A 68 32.43 5.89 14.41
C SER A 68 32.62 5.00 13.16
N ARG A 69 31.68 5.04 12.21
CA ARG A 69 31.66 4.22 10.97
C ARG A 69 32.63 4.70 9.89
N ILE A 70 33.02 5.97 9.97
CA ILE A 70 33.71 6.67 8.88
C ILE A 70 35.19 6.25 8.76
N LYS A 71 35.86 5.88 9.88
CA LYS A 71 37.29 5.51 9.85
C LYS A 71 37.57 4.10 9.31
N THR A 72 36.71 3.11 9.60
CA THR A 72 36.85 1.74 9.07
C THR A 72 36.49 1.66 7.59
N TYR A 73 35.53 2.49 7.16
CA TYR A 73 35.07 2.59 5.77
C TYR A 73 36.19 2.99 4.80
N TYR A 74 37.02 3.98 5.14
CA TYR A 74 38.10 4.44 4.27
C TYR A 74 39.29 3.45 4.21
N GLY A 75 39.58 2.73 5.30
CA GLY A 75 40.64 1.70 5.31
C GLY A 75 40.32 0.51 4.40
N SER A 76 39.07 0.01 4.43
CA SER A 76 38.65 -1.13 3.61
C SER A 76 38.58 -0.83 2.12
N ILE A 77 38.17 0.39 1.73
CA ILE A 77 38.13 0.81 0.31
C ILE A 77 39.54 0.87 -0.28
N ILE A 78 40.52 1.40 0.47
CA ILE A 78 41.91 1.51 0.01
C ILE A 78 42.54 0.11 -0.17
N SER A 79 42.31 -0.83 0.76
CA SER A 79 42.78 -2.21 0.64
C SER A 79 42.18 -2.95 -0.55
N VAL A 80 40.89 -2.76 -0.82
CA VAL A 80 40.19 -3.34 -1.98
C VAL A 80 40.74 -2.81 -3.30
N ILE A 81 41.02 -1.50 -3.40
CA ILE A 81 41.61 -0.89 -4.59
C ILE A 81 43.01 -1.45 -4.87
N ALA A 82 43.84 -1.62 -3.83
CA ALA A 82 45.19 -2.17 -3.96
C ALA A 82 45.22 -3.64 -4.44
N VAL A 83 44.37 -4.49 -3.85
CA VAL A 83 44.28 -5.92 -4.24
C VAL A 83 43.63 -6.08 -5.62
N SER A 84 42.63 -5.24 -5.96
CA SER A 84 42.01 -5.22 -7.30
C SER A 84 43.04 -4.94 -8.39
N GLY A 85 43.95 -3.99 -8.16
CA GLY A 85 45.02 -3.65 -9.11
C GLY A 85 45.99 -4.80 -9.38
N LEU A 86 46.33 -5.59 -8.37
CA LEU A 86 47.21 -6.75 -8.51
C LEU A 86 46.53 -7.91 -9.26
N LEU A 87 45.28 -8.22 -8.91
CA LEU A 87 44.48 -9.25 -9.60
C LEU A 87 44.18 -8.88 -11.05
N PHE A 88 43.82 -7.63 -11.31
CA PHE A 88 43.64 -7.08 -12.66
C PHE A 88 44.89 -7.32 -13.52
N SER A 89 46.07 -7.01 -12.97
CA SER A 89 47.34 -7.15 -13.67
C SER A 89 47.64 -8.61 -14.01
N GLY A 90 47.38 -9.55 -13.09
CA GLY A 90 47.55 -10.98 -13.32
C GLY A 90 46.59 -11.54 -14.39
N LEU A 91 45.29 -11.21 -14.30
CA LEU A 91 44.28 -11.64 -15.27
C LEU A 91 44.54 -11.07 -16.67
N PHE A 92 44.94 -9.80 -16.76
CA PHE A 92 45.26 -9.16 -18.03
C PHE A 92 46.46 -9.83 -18.71
N ILE A 93 47.52 -10.17 -17.97
CA ILE A 93 48.68 -10.91 -18.50
C ILE A 93 48.25 -12.31 -18.96
N TYR A 94 47.44 -13.01 -18.16
CA TYR A 94 46.96 -14.36 -18.48
C TYR A 94 46.15 -14.39 -19.78
N PHE A 95 45.12 -13.53 -19.89
CA PHE A 95 44.30 -13.47 -21.09
C PHE A 95 45.11 -13.01 -22.30
N ARG A 96 45.95 -11.97 -22.16
CA ARG A 96 46.85 -11.52 -23.24
C ARG A 96 47.73 -12.66 -23.75
N LYS A 97 48.37 -13.44 -22.87
CA LYS A 97 49.27 -14.55 -23.26
C LYS A 97 48.53 -15.65 -24.03
N LYS A 98 47.25 -15.90 -23.73
CA LYS A 98 46.41 -16.90 -24.45
C LYS A 98 45.89 -16.40 -25.80
N ILE A 99 45.96 -15.09 -26.06
CA ILE A 99 45.23 -14.37 -27.12
C ILE A 99 46.18 -13.69 -28.12
N ALA A 100 47.44 -13.45 -27.75
CA ALA A 100 48.44 -12.71 -28.51
C ALA A 100 48.64 -13.19 -29.97
N ASP A 101 48.32 -14.44 -30.27
CA ASP A 101 48.53 -15.07 -31.59
C ASP A 101 47.23 -15.40 -32.36
N SER A 102 46.06 -14.92 -31.92
CA SER A 102 44.74 -15.27 -32.50
C SER A 102 44.03 -14.10 -33.19
N VAL A 103 43.49 -14.34 -34.39
CA VAL A 103 42.68 -13.38 -35.17
C VAL A 103 41.23 -13.42 -34.68
N PHE A 104 40.75 -12.36 -34.04
CA PHE A 104 39.35 -12.26 -33.58
C PHE A 104 38.52 -11.38 -34.51
N SER A 105 37.26 -11.77 -34.71
CA SER A 105 36.29 -10.92 -35.38
C SER A 105 36.03 -9.65 -34.56
N GLN A 106 35.88 -8.49 -35.23
CA GLN A 106 35.59 -7.24 -34.54
C GLN A 106 34.26 -7.27 -33.78
N LYS A 107 33.26 -8.01 -34.30
CA LYS A 107 31.94 -8.15 -33.67
C LYS A 107 32.02 -8.90 -32.35
N SER A 108 32.84 -9.95 -32.29
CA SER A 108 33.01 -10.76 -31.08
C SER A 108 33.74 -9.99 -29.98
N LEU A 109 34.76 -9.19 -30.31
CA LEU A 109 35.44 -8.30 -29.36
C LEU A 109 34.50 -7.22 -28.79
N GLU A 110 33.61 -6.69 -29.63
CA GLU A 110 32.58 -5.73 -29.20
C GLU A 110 31.56 -6.38 -28.25
N LEU A 111 31.13 -7.62 -28.54
CA LEU A 111 30.25 -8.38 -27.65
C LEU A 111 30.90 -8.65 -26.28
N VAL A 112 32.16 -9.10 -26.24
CA VAL A 112 32.90 -9.32 -24.98
C VAL A 112 33.03 -8.04 -24.17
N PHE A 113 33.32 -6.91 -24.83
CA PHE A 113 33.38 -5.61 -24.17
C PHE A 113 32.02 -5.22 -23.55
N ASN A 114 30.93 -5.36 -24.32
CA ASN A 114 29.58 -5.03 -23.85
C ASN A 114 29.11 -5.94 -22.70
N LEU A 115 29.37 -7.26 -22.77
CA LEU A 115 29.10 -8.19 -21.68
C LEU A 115 29.89 -7.80 -20.42
N SER A 116 31.17 -7.49 -20.56
CA SER A 116 32.02 -7.06 -19.45
C SER A 116 31.49 -5.77 -18.80
N LEU A 117 30.96 -4.82 -19.58
CA LEU A 117 30.32 -3.61 -19.05
C LEU A 117 29.08 -3.92 -18.20
N VAL A 118 28.17 -4.79 -18.69
CA VAL A 118 26.99 -5.22 -17.91
C VAL A 118 27.44 -5.89 -16.61
N GLY A 119 28.46 -6.75 -16.68
CA GLY A 119 29.02 -7.44 -15.52
C GLY A 119 29.60 -6.48 -14.48
N MET A 120 30.47 -5.55 -14.89
CA MET A 120 31.05 -4.55 -13.98
C MET A 120 29.97 -3.71 -13.32
N MET A 121 29.02 -3.21 -14.10
CA MET A 121 27.92 -2.39 -13.58
C MET A 121 27.01 -3.17 -12.62
N SER A 122 26.82 -4.47 -12.85
CA SER A 122 26.07 -5.34 -11.93
C SER A 122 26.83 -5.58 -10.61
N VAL A 123 28.16 -5.70 -10.66
CA VAL A 123 29.00 -5.80 -9.44
C VAL A 123 29.02 -4.47 -8.68
N PHE A 124 29.15 -3.34 -9.37
CA PHE A 124 29.05 -2.02 -8.76
C PHE A 124 27.68 -1.79 -8.11
N ALA A 125 26.59 -2.13 -8.81
CA ALA A 125 25.25 -2.13 -8.25
C ALA A 125 25.15 -2.99 -6.98
N GLY A 126 25.78 -4.17 -7.00
CA GLY A 126 25.90 -5.07 -5.86
C GLY A 126 26.50 -4.40 -4.63
N PHE A 127 27.59 -3.64 -4.76
CA PHE A 127 28.25 -3.01 -3.60
C PHE A 127 27.36 -2.08 -2.79
N PHE A 128 26.38 -1.44 -3.42
CA PHE A 128 25.56 -0.44 -2.76
C PHE A 128 24.14 -0.93 -2.43
N LEU A 129 23.61 -1.91 -3.18
CA LEU A 129 22.18 -2.26 -3.14
C LEU A 129 21.91 -3.78 -2.95
N ILE A 130 22.85 -4.70 -3.22
CA ILE A 130 22.50 -6.14 -3.42
C ILE A 130 23.60 -7.11 -2.92
N ASN A 131 23.26 -8.37 -2.63
CA ASN A 131 24.25 -9.46 -2.62
C ASN A 131 24.74 -9.75 -4.05
N ALA A 132 25.95 -10.27 -4.24
CA ALA A 132 26.44 -10.65 -5.57
C ALA A 132 25.50 -11.69 -6.21
N ASP A 133 24.82 -11.29 -7.28
CA ASP A 133 23.77 -12.06 -7.95
C ASP A 133 24.37 -13.14 -8.88
N VAL A 134 23.75 -14.34 -8.99
CA VAL A 134 24.08 -15.42 -9.96
C VAL A 134 24.25 -14.89 -11.38
N ALA A 135 23.46 -13.89 -11.75
CA ALA A 135 23.53 -13.21 -13.02
C ALA A 135 24.95 -12.72 -13.38
N VAL A 136 25.73 -12.26 -12.40
CA VAL A 136 27.10 -11.78 -12.62
C VAL A 136 28.02 -12.91 -13.09
N TYR A 137 27.86 -14.10 -12.51
CA TYR A 137 28.61 -15.32 -12.87
C TYR A 137 28.31 -15.74 -14.30
N ILE A 138 27.05 -15.64 -14.72
CA ILE A 138 26.63 -15.99 -16.08
C ILE A 138 27.14 -14.95 -17.09
N VAL A 139 27.13 -13.66 -16.77
CA VAL A 139 27.72 -12.63 -17.62
C VAL A 139 29.24 -12.84 -17.77
N PHE A 140 29.93 -13.18 -16.69
CA PHE A 140 31.36 -13.52 -16.73
C PHE A 140 31.63 -14.77 -17.56
N PHE A 141 30.86 -15.84 -17.34
CA PHE A 141 30.94 -17.07 -18.14
C PHE A 141 30.68 -16.79 -19.62
N LEU A 142 29.64 -16.00 -19.97
CA LEU A 142 29.33 -15.65 -21.35
C LEU A 142 30.46 -14.84 -22.01
N ALA A 143 31.08 -13.90 -21.28
CA ALA A 143 32.20 -13.13 -21.79
C ALA A 143 33.42 -14.02 -22.06
N VAL A 144 33.74 -14.94 -21.13
CA VAL A 144 34.82 -15.91 -21.26
C VAL A 144 34.54 -16.94 -22.36
N TYR A 145 33.31 -17.48 -22.42
CA TYR A 145 32.87 -18.43 -23.44
C TYR A 145 32.97 -17.82 -24.84
N THR A 146 32.44 -16.60 -25.02
CA THR A 146 32.53 -15.86 -26.30
C THR A 146 34.00 -15.70 -26.71
N LEU A 147 34.88 -15.33 -25.77
CA LEU A 147 36.31 -15.16 -26.03
C LEU A 147 37.01 -16.45 -26.47
N PHE A 148 36.60 -17.62 -25.95
CA PHE A 148 37.24 -18.91 -26.31
C PHE A 148 36.58 -19.61 -27.50
N HIS A 149 35.28 -19.40 -27.75
CA HIS A 149 34.55 -20.07 -28.83
C HIS A 149 34.79 -19.42 -30.20
N THR A 150 35.17 -18.13 -30.23
CA THR A 150 35.47 -17.39 -31.45
C THR A 150 36.85 -17.70 -32.04
N LYS A 151 37.62 -18.59 -31.42
CA LYS A 151 38.87 -19.15 -31.96
C LYS A 151 38.63 -20.12 -33.13
N ALA A 152 37.42 -20.62 -33.30
CA ALA A 152 37.01 -21.40 -34.46
C ALA A 152 36.43 -20.44 -35.50
N ASP A 153 37.14 -20.26 -36.61
CA ASP A 153 36.94 -19.25 -37.67
C ASP A 153 35.61 -19.43 -38.45
N ARG A 154 34.47 -19.34 -37.76
CA ARG A 154 33.13 -19.52 -38.33
C ARG A 154 32.33 -18.23 -38.13
N ALA A 155 31.86 -17.65 -39.23
CA ALA A 155 31.20 -16.34 -39.32
C ALA A 155 29.96 -16.10 -38.41
N ASN A 156 29.48 -17.12 -37.68
CA ASN A 156 28.24 -17.10 -36.91
C ASN A 156 28.36 -17.67 -35.47
N SER A 157 29.57 -17.72 -34.90
CA SER A 157 29.84 -18.27 -33.56
C SER A 157 29.05 -17.61 -32.42
N ASP A 158 28.71 -16.32 -32.57
CA ASP A 158 27.89 -15.61 -31.58
C ASP A 158 26.44 -16.14 -31.51
N GLU A 159 25.84 -16.54 -32.65
CA GLU A 159 24.47 -17.09 -32.67
C GLU A 159 24.39 -18.46 -32.03
N ASP A 160 25.41 -19.30 -32.28
CA ASP A 160 25.58 -20.61 -31.66
C ASP A 160 25.60 -20.47 -30.13
N GLY A 161 26.35 -19.51 -29.58
CA GLY A 161 26.42 -19.25 -28.14
C GLY A 161 25.07 -18.81 -27.52
N PHE A 162 24.31 -17.95 -28.19
CA PHE A 162 22.99 -17.53 -27.71
C PHE A 162 21.92 -18.61 -27.82
N TRP A 163 21.99 -19.49 -28.83
CA TRP A 163 21.15 -20.68 -28.91
C TRP A 163 21.45 -21.63 -27.74
N ILE A 164 22.73 -21.92 -27.49
CA ILE A 164 23.17 -22.78 -26.38
C ILE A 164 22.69 -22.19 -25.04
N LEU A 165 22.86 -20.89 -24.82
CA LEU A 165 22.36 -20.21 -23.61
C LEU A 165 20.84 -20.41 -23.43
N SER A 166 20.08 -20.19 -24.50
CA SER A 166 18.61 -20.23 -24.48
C SER A 166 18.05 -21.63 -24.25
N VAL A 167 18.77 -22.68 -24.65
CA VAL A 167 18.42 -24.07 -24.36
C VAL A 167 18.93 -24.48 -22.97
N SER A 168 20.13 -24.06 -22.58
CA SER A 168 20.78 -24.54 -21.36
C SER A 168 20.14 -24.02 -20.08
N ILE A 169 19.68 -22.75 -20.05
CA ILE A 169 19.03 -22.19 -18.86
C ILE A 169 17.79 -23.00 -18.47
N PRO A 170 16.79 -23.23 -19.35
CA PRO A 170 15.63 -24.07 -19.04
C PRO A 170 16.02 -25.45 -18.49
N PHE A 171 16.92 -26.17 -19.16
CA PHE A 171 17.32 -27.51 -18.72
C PHE A 171 18.09 -27.49 -17.39
N ALA A 172 18.95 -26.50 -17.16
CA ALA A 172 19.69 -26.34 -15.91
C ALA A 172 18.76 -26.06 -14.72
N MET A 173 17.73 -25.23 -14.93
CA MET A 173 16.71 -24.95 -13.90
C MET A 173 15.94 -26.20 -13.52
N LEU A 174 15.64 -27.05 -14.50
CA LEU A 174 14.86 -28.26 -14.26
C LEU A 174 15.69 -29.34 -13.55
N LEU A 175 16.97 -29.48 -13.91
CA LEU A 175 17.91 -30.30 -13.15
C LEU A 175 18.08 -29.76 -11.73
N PHE A 176 18.15 -28.44 -11.57
CA PHE A 176 18.29 -27.80 -10.26
C PHE A 176 17.15 -28.19 -9.32
N GLU A 177 15.89 -28.09 -9.77
CA GLU A 177 14.72 -28.54 -9.00
C GLU A 177 14.71 -30.06 -8.74
N TRP A 178 15.20 -30.87 -9.69
CA TRP A 178 15.28 -32.31 -9.50
C TRP A 178 16.17 -32.72 -8.32
N PHE A 179 17.28 -31.99 -8.12
CA PHE A 179 18.29 -32.26 -7.10
C PHE A 179 18.09 -31.47 -5.79
N GLN A 180 17.25 -30.43 -5.76
CA GLN A 180 17.12 -29.51 -4.63
C GLN A 180 16.76 -30.19 -3.30
N LYS A 181 15.83 -31.18 -3.28
CA LYS A 181 15.41 -31.91 -2.06
C LYS A 181 16.58 -32.67 -1.39
N LYS A 182 17.55 -33.17 -2.18
CA LYS A 182 18.75 -33.86 -1.64
C LYS A 182 19.81 -32.89 -1.10
N ILE A 183 19.74 -31.62 -1.49
CA ILE A 183 20.67 -30.57 -1.07
C ILE A 183 20.28 -30.01 0.29
N GLN A 184 18.97 -29.86 0.55
CA GLN A 184 18.44 -29.44 1.86
C GLN A 184 18.74 -30.44 2.97
N THR A 185 18.96 -31.72 2.66
CA THR A 185 19.22 -32.79 3.63
C THR A 185 20.71 -33.06 3.92
N GLY A 186 21.63 -32.14 3.56
CA GLY A 186 22.99 -32.13 4.13
C GLY A 186 24.19 -32.20 3.19
N PHE A 187 24.03 -32.09 1.86
CA PHE A 187 25.18 -32.17 0.93
C PHE A 187 25.92 -30.84 0.71
N PHE A 188 25.26 -29.68 0.88
CA PHE A 188 25.85 -28.34 0.63
C PHE A 188 25.31 -27.25 1.60
N SER A 189 24.79 -27.60 2.78
CA SER A 189 24.25 -26.62 3.74
C SER A 189 25.32 -26.05 4.68
N VAL A 190 26.49 -25.72 4.14
CA VAL A 190 27.55 -25.05 4.89
C VAL A 190 27.64 -23.64 4.35
N ASP A 191 27.17 -22.67 5.14
CA ASP A 191 27.57 -21.29 4.92
C ASP A 191 29.10 -21.26 4.95
N LEU A 192 29.72 -20.84 3.83
CA LEU A 192 31.17 -20.87 3.71
C LEU A 192 31.72 -19.74 4.59
N VAL A 193 32.05 -20.07 5.83
CA VAL A 193 32.61 -19.14 6.80
C VAL A 193 34.13 -19.23 6.72
N VAL A 194 34.77 -18.15 6.27
CA VAL A 194 36.23 -18.01 6.35
C VAL A 194 36.51 -16.99 7.44
N SER A 195 37.13 -17.42 8.55
CA SER A 195 37.52 -16.53 9.65
C SER A 195 36.36 -15.69 10.23
N ASN A 196 35.22 -16.32 10.55
CA ASN A 196 33.98 -15.68 11.04
C ASN A 196 33.29 -14.72 10.06
N VAL A 197 33.75 -14.66 8.81
CA VAL A 197 33.13 -13.91 7.73
C VAL A 197 32.28 -14.89 6.93
N THR A 198 30.95 -14.78 7.05
CA THR A 198 30.03 -15.52 6.17
C THR A 198 30.18 -14.95 4.78
N ILE A 199 30.76 -15.73 3.86
CA ILE A 199 30.84 -15.29 2.48
C ILE A 199 29.41 -15.40 1.91
N PRO A 200 28.84 -14.33 1.33
CA PRO A 200 27.43 -14.29 0.91
C PRO A 200 27.20 -15.08 -0.39
N PHE A 201 27.59 -16.34 -0.40
CA PHE A 201 27.30 -17.29 -1.46
C PHE A 201 26.12 -18.15 -1.02
N SER A 202 24.98 -18.01 -1.72
CA SER A 202 23.96 -19.02 -1.60
C SER A 202 24.46 -20.31 -2.26
N THR A 203 24.51 -21.39 -1.50
CA THR A 203 24.94 -22.71 -2.00
C THR A 203 24.02 -23.21 -3.12
N LYS A 204 22.73 -22.82 -3.07
CA LYS A 204 21.75 -23.01 -4.16
C LYS A 204 22.21 -22.36 -5.48
N ASN A 205 22.67 -21.12 -5.40
CA ASN A 205 23.12 -20.33 -6.55
C ASN A 205 24.36 -20.92 -7.23
N ILE A 206 25.33 -21.39 -6.45
CA ILE A 206 26.52 -22.08 -6.97
C ILE A 206 26.13 -23.40 -7.64
N PHE A 207 25.27 -24.18 -6.99
CA PHE A 207 24.85 -25.47 -7.53
C PHE A 207 24.09 -25.32 -8.87
N PHE A 208 23.16 -24.35 -8.95
CA PHE A 208 22.52 -23.99 -10.21
C PHE A 208 23.56 -23.63 -11.29
N PHE A 209 24.55 -22.78 -10.95
CA PHE A 209 25.58 -22.37 -11.90
C PHE A 209 26.41 -23.56 -12.41
N LEU A 210 26.78 -24.52 -11.54
CA LEU A 210 27.48 -25.74 -11.93
C LEU A 210 26.65 -26.59 -12.91
N LEU A 211 25.36 -26.79 -12.62
CA LEU A 211 24.44 -27.48 -13.53
C LEU A 211 24.33 -26.75 -14.87
N PHE A 212 24.21 -25.42 -14.84
CA PHE A 212 24.18 -24.59 -16.04
C PHE A 212 25.44 -24.79 -16.91
N VAL A 213 26.63 -24.79 -16.30
CA VAL A 213 27.89 -25.04 -17.02
C VAL A 213 27.91 -26.44 -17.64
N LEU A 214 27.49 -27.48 -16.91
CA LEU A 214 27.45 -28.84 -17.42
C LEU A 214 26.49 -29.00 -18.62
N VAL A 215 25.28 -28.44 -18.52
CA VAL A 215 24.30 -28.46 -19.61
C VAL A 215 24.80 -27.67 -20.81
N ASN A 216 25.43 -26.51 -20.58
CA ASN A 216 26.03 -25.69 -21.64
C ASN A 216 27.15 -26.43 -22.39
N MET A 217 28.00 -27.18 -21.66
CA MET A 217 29.02 -28.03 -22.25
C MET A 217 28.41 -29.15 -23.10
N ALA A 218 27.38 -29.84 -22.59
CA ALA A 218 26.69 -30.90 -23.32
C ALA A 218 26.04 -30.36 -24.62
N ALA A 219 25.35 -29.22 -24.55
CA ALA A 219 24.75 -28.56 -25.71
C ALA A 219 25.81 -28.07 -26.72
N SER A 220 26.96 -27.57 -26.25
CA SER A 220 28.09 -27.19 -27.10
C SER A 220 28.69 -28.39 -27.85
N ILE A 221 28.86 -29.52 -27.17
CA ILE A 221 29.35 -30.77 -27.77
C ILE A 221 28.35 -31.29 -28.81
N PHE A 222 27.06 -31.31 -28.45
CA PHE A 222 25.98 -31.71 -29.36
C PHE A 222 25.96 -30.86 -30.63
N LEU A 223 26.02 -29.53 -30.50
CA LEU A 223 26.00 -28.64 -31.67
C LEU A 223 27.19 -28.90 -32.60
N ARG A 224 28.39 -29.08 -32.03
CA ARG A 224 29.60 -29.39 -32.83
C ARG A 224 29.49 -30.74 -33.53
N TRP A 225 29.01 -31.77 -32.84
CA TRP A 225 28.76 -33.08 -33.41
C TRP A 225 27.73 -33.01 -34.54
N PHE A 226 26.62 -32.31 -34.32
CA PHE A 226 25.50 -32.20 -35.26
C PHE A 226 25.84 -31.45 -36.55
N LEU A 227 26.62 -30.37 -36.45
CA LEU A 227 27.02 -29.58 -37.62
C LEU A 227 28.09 -30.30 -38.48
N GLY A 228 28.84 -31.24 -37.91
CA GLY A 228 29.81 -32.08 -38.63
C GLY A 228 30.92 -31.32 -39.36
N LYS A 229 31.57 -32.01 -40.31
CA LYS A 229 32.55 -31.45 -41.27
C LYS A 229 31.90 -31.37 -42.65
N GLU A 230 31.00 -30.41 -42.84
CA GLU A 230 30.36 -30.14 -44.14
C GLU A 230 30.83 -28.80 -44.71
N ASN A 231 30.45 -28.50 -45.95
CA ASN A 231 30.71 -27.19 -46.57
C ASN A 231 29.89 -26.09 -45.88
N ASP A 232 30.41 -24.86 -45.86
CA ASP A 232 29.86 -23.74 -45.08
C ASP A 232 28.39 -23.41 -45.38
N SER A 233 27.95 -23.55 -46.64
CA SER A 233 26.56 -23.33 -47.05
C SER A 233 25.60 -24.36 -46.47
N GLN A 234 26.01 -25.64 -46.43
CA GLN A 234 25.24 -26.72 -45.83
C GLN A 234 25.21 -26.59 -44.30
N ILE A 235 26.33 -26.20 -43.68
CA ILE A 235 26.38 -25.89 -42.24
C ILE A 235 25.41 -24.76 -41.89
N ALA A 236 25.38 -23.67 -42.68
CA ALA A 236 24.47 -22.56 -42.45
C ALA A 236 22.99 -22.99 -42.52
N LEU A 237 22.62 -23.77 -43.54
CA LEU A 237 21.26 -24.26 -43.70
C LEU A 237 20.87 -25.25 -42.57
N LYS A 238 21.74 -26.20 -42.24
CA LYS A 238 21.51 -27.16 -41.13
C LYS A 238 21.35 -26.46 -39.79
N ARG A 239 22.17 -25.45 -39.52
CA ARG A 239 22.10 -24.63 -38.32
C ARG A 239 20.78 -23.87 -38.23
N MET A 240 20.38 -23.18 -39.29
CA MET A 240 19.10 -22.45 -39.30
C MET A 240 17.91 -23.40 -39.14
N THR A 241 17.97 -24.57 -39.76
CA THR A 241 16.97 -25.62 -39.63
C THR A 241 16.91 -26.13 -38.18
N LEU A 242 18.07 -26.38 -37.55
CA LEU A 242 18.15 -26.78 -36.15
C LEU A 242 17.57 -25.71 -35.21
N PHE A 243 17.95 -24.45 -35.38
CA PHE A 243 17.43 -23.34 -34.57
C PHE A 243 15.91 -23.22 -34.71
N ALA A 244 15.39 -23.23 -35.94
CA ALA A 244 13.96 -23.18 -36.19
C ALA A 244 13.22 -24.39 -35.59
N ALA A 245 13.82 -25.58 -35.67
CA ALA A 245 13.24 -26.81 -35.13
C ALA A 245 13.18 -26.83 -33.60
N THR A 246 14.21 -26.29 -32.94
CA THR A 246 14.40 -26.38 -31.46
C THR A 246 13.77 -25.24 -30.66
N ILE A 247 13.00 -24.36 -31.29
CA ILE A 247 12.19 -23.33 -30.60
C ILE A 247 11.37 -23.91 -29.41
N PRO A 248 10.73 -25.09 -29.50
CA PRO A 248 9.97 -25.67 -28.39
C PRO A 248 10.82 -25.88 -27.12
N LEU A 249 12.13 -26.13 -27.26
CA LEU A 249 13.02 -26.37 -26.11
C LEU A 249 13.17 -25.14 -25.21
N ALA A 250 13.09 -23.93 -25.77
CA ALA A 250 13.14 -22.68 -25.01
C ALA A 250 11.86 -22.42 -24.18
N GLY A 251 10.75 -23.08 -24.53
CA GLY A 251 9.45 -22.94 -23.88
C GLY A 251 9.12 -24.01 -22.84
N ILE A 252 10.02 -24.98 -22.60
CA ILE A 252 9.75 -26.12 -21.70
C ILE A 252 9.32 -25.65 -20.31
N VAL A 253 10.01 -24.66 -19.75
CA VAL A 253 9.71 -24.14 -18.41
C VAL A 253 8.35 -23.44 -18.37
N ALA A 254 8.00 -22.65 -19.38
CA ALA A 254 6.66 -22.05 -19.47
C ALA A 254 5.56 -23.13 -19.51
N VAL A 255 5.75 -24.16 -20.34
CA VAL A 255 4.80 -25.29 -20.44
C VAL A 255 4.73 -26.07 -19.13
N GLN A 256 5.87 -26.25 -18.45
CA GLN A 256 5.92 -26.88 -17.14
C GLN A 256 5.11 -26.09 -16.11
N SER A 257 5.33 -24.77 -16.00
CA SER A 257 4.57 -23.89 -15.10
C SER A 257 3.06 -23.96 -15.35
N LEU A 258 2.64 -23.94 -16.61
CA LEU A 258 1.23 -24.10 -17.00
C LEU A 258 0.69 -25.49 -16.65
N GLY A 259 1.48 -26.54 -16.86
CA GLY A 259 1.09 -27.92 -16.49
C GLY A 259 0.98 -28.12 -14.98
N LEU A 260 1.88 -27.52 -14.20
CA LEU A 260 1.83 -27.52 -12.73
C LEU A 260 0.58 -26.78 -12.23
N GLU A 261 0.21 -25.69 -12.91
CA GLU A 261 -1.01 -24.97 -12.58
C GLU A 261 -2.27 -25.74 -12.99
N PHE A 262 -2.23 -26.42 -14.14
CA PHE A 262 -3.30 -27.32 -14.56
C PHE A 262 -3.52 -28.46 -13.56
N PHE A 263 -2.44 -29.03 -13.00
CA PHE A 263 -2.56 -30.00 -11.90
C PHE A 263 -3.22 -29.39 -10.67
N ASN A 264 -2.87 -28.15 -10.27
CA ASN A 264 -3.55 -27.49 -9.15
C ASN A 264 -5.04 -27.28 -9.43
N ILE A 265 -5.40 -26.87 -10.64
CA ILE A 265 -6.80 -26.71 -11.06
C ILE A 265 -7.54 -28.05 -10.96
N LEU A 266 -6.96 -29.14 -11.47
CA LEU A 266 -7.55 -30.47 -11.35
C LEU A 266 -7.66 -30.91 -9.89
N ASN A 267 -6.65 -30.65 -9.06
CA ASN A 267 -6.67 -30.98 -7.63
C ASN A 267 -7.84 -30.28 -6.92
N VAL A 268 -8.09 -28.99 -7.18
CA VAL A 268 -9.27 -28.29 -6.63
C VAL A 268 -10.58 -28.88 -7.15
N ARG A 269 -10.68 -29.03 -8.48
CA ARG A 269 -11.96 -29.34 -9.15
C ARG A 269 -12.41 -30.78 -8.98
N THR A 270 -11.47 -31.71 -8.85
CA THR A 270 -11.74 -33.16 -8.86
C THR A 270 -11.42 -33.84 -7.52
N GLY A 271 -10.64 -33.20 -6.66
CA GLY A 271 -10.16 -33.80 -5.41
C GLY A 271 -9.00 -34.79 -5.59
N TYR A 272 -8.62 -35.15 -6.83
CA TYR A 272 -7.47 -36.01 -7.09
C TYR A 272 -6.16 -35.25 -6.90
N VAL A 273 -5.22 -35.81 -6.15
CA VAL A 273 -3.91 -35.18 -5.91
C VAL A 273 -2.91 -35.61 -6.98
N PHE A 274 -2.70 -34.75 -7.98
CA PHE A 274 -1.64 -34.92 -8.96
C PHE A 274 -0.30 -34.44 -8.38
N ASP A 275 0.46 -35.36 -7.79
CA ASP A 275 1.78 -35.07 -7.18
C ASP A 275 2.94 -35.68 -7.96
N SER A 276 3.04 -35.35 -9.25
CA SER A 276 4.14 -35.85 -10.09
C SER A 276 4.78 -34.74 -10.93
N PRO A 277 5.24 -33.64 -10.32
CA PRO A 277 5.84 -32.49 -11.02
C PRO A 277 7.08 -32.90 -11.83
N LYS A 278 7.87 -33.86 -11.33
CA LYS A 278 9.06 -34.40 -12.00
C LYS A 278 8.71 -35.24 -13.23
N LEU A 279 7.65 -36.03 -13.16
CA LEU A 279 7.15 -36.81 -14.29
C LEU A 279 6.58 -35.89 -15.38
N LEU A 280 5.78 -34.88 -14.97
CA LEU A 280 5.27 -33.86 -15.88
C LEU A 280 6.41 -33.21 -16.64
N PHE A 281 7.50 -32.85 -15.95
CA PHE A 281 8.69 -32.31 -16.59
C PHE A 281 9.29 -33.29 -17.61
N ALA A 282 9.52 -34.54 -17.24
CA ALA A 282 10.06 -35.55 -18.16
C ALA A 282 9.19 -35.69 -19.42
N VAL A 283 7.87 -35.70 -19.26
CA VAL A 283 6.90 -35.76 -20.37
C VAL A 283 7.00 -34.51 -21.24
N VAL A 284 6.97 -33.30 -20.67
CA VAL A 284 7.07 -32.04 -21.42
C VAL A 284 8.39 -31.98 -22.19
N ALA A 285 9.50 -32.41 -21.60
CA ALA A 285 10.81 -32.43 -22.25
C ALA A 285 10.83 -33.43 -23.43
N VAL A 286 10.35 -34.66 -23.24
CA VAL A 286 10.26 -35.67 -24.32
C VAL A 286 9.37 -35.18 -25.45
N VAL A 287 8.21 -34.58 -25.14
CA VAL A 287 7.31 -34.01 -26.13
C VAL A 287 7.98 -32.86 -26.88
N ALA A 288 8.66 -31.94 -26.19
CA ALA A 288 9.37 -30.83 -26.82
C ALA A 288 10.50 -31.31 -27.75
N ILE A 289 11.24 -32.36 -27.35
CA ILE A 289 12.26 -33.01 -28.18
C ILE A 289 11.60 -33.68 -29.39
N GLY A 290 10.51 -34.43 -29.20
CA GLY A 290 9.76 -35.07 -30.28
C GLY A 290 9.22 -34.07 -31.31
N ILE A 291 8.63 -32.96 -30.86
CA ILE A 291 8.20 -31.85 -31.73
C ILE A 291 9.41 -31.24 -32.44
N SER A 292 10.53 -31.05 -31.75
CA SER A 292 11.75 -30.51 -32.35
C SER A 292 12.30 -31.43 -33.45
N LEU A 293 12.32 -32.74 -33.23
CA LEU A 293 12.73 -33.73 -34.24
C LEU A 293 11.77 -33.73 -35.44
N TRP A 294 10.46 -33.77 -35.19
CA TRP A 294 9.45 -33.71 -36.25
C TRP A 294 9.58 -32.43 -37.10
N ARG A 295 9.75 -31.27 -36.45
CA ARG A 295 9.98 -30.00 -37.15
C ARG A 295 11.28 -30.02 -37.93
N TYR A 296 12.34 -30.58 -37.37
CA TYR A 296 13.62 -30.70 -38.06
C TYR A 296 13.47 -31.50 -39.36
N PHE A 297 12.85 -32.68 -39.32
CA PHE A 297 12.63 -33.50 -40.52
C PHE A 297 11.73 -32.81 -41.54
N LYS A 298 10.74 -32.02 -41.10
CA LYS A 298 9.85 -31.24 -42.00
C LYS A 298 10.54 -30.06 -42.67
N LEU A 299 11.55 -29.48 -42.02
CA LEU A 299 12.28 -28.30 -42.47
C LEU A 299 13.59 -28.65 -43.20
N ARG A 300 14.15 -29.84 -42.96
CA ARG A 300 15.39 -30.30 -43.61
C ARG A 300 15.20 -30.29 -45.13
N GLY A 301 16.12 -29.62 -45.83
CA GLY A 301 16.12 -29.50 -47.29
C GLY A 301 15.23 -28.38 -47.84
N LYS A 302 14.51 -27.63 -47.00
CA LYS A 302 13.79 -26.42 -47.40
C LYS A 302 14.63 -25.19 -47.13
N GLU A 303 14.57 -24.20 -48.02
CA GLU A 303 15.13 -22.88 -47.74
C GLU A 303 14.39 -22.24 -46.57
N VAL A 304 15.03 -22.20 -45.41
CA VAL A 304 14.52 -21.47 -44.25
C VAL A 304 14.90 -20.01 -44.45
N VAL A 305 13.90 -19.13 -44.53
CA VAL A 305 14.08 -17.68 -44.67
C VAL A 305 15.10 -17.16 -43.64
N GLN A 306 16.08 -16.37 -44.09
CA GLN A 306 17.14 -15.70 -43.30
C GLN A 306 16.62 -14.67 -42.28
N THR A 307 15.66 -15.06 -41.46
CA THR A 307 15.27 -14.29 -40.27
C THR A 307 16.09 -14.77 -39.09
N ASN A 308 16.56 -13.83 -38.24
CA ASN A 308 17.25 -14.15 -36.99
C ASN A 308 16.26 -14.83 -36.02
N VAL A 309 16.14 -16.16 -36.15
CA VAL A 309 15.19 -17.01 -35.43
C VAL A 309 15.39 -16.89 -33.92
N ILE A 310 16.64 -16.78 -33.48
CA ILE A 310 17.01 -16.70 -32.07
C ILE A 310 16.44 -15.42 -31.45
N ALA A 311 16.76 -14.25 -32.00
CA ALA A 311 16.29 -12.97 -31.48
C ALA A 311 14.76 -12.79 -31.60
N ARG A 312 14.13 -13.48 -32.55
CA ARG A 312 12.69 -13.39 -32.79
C ARG A 312 11.87 -14.30 -31.88
N TYR A 313 12.36 -15.51 -31.57
CA TYR A 313 11.59 -16.53 -30.87
C TYR A 313 12.22 -17.00 -29.57
N PHE A 314 13.52 -17.32 -29.56
CA PHE A 314 14.18 -17.85 -28.35
C PHE A 314 14.23 -16.81 -27.23
N PHE A 315 14.61 -15.56 -27.54
CA PHE A 315 14.74 -14.51 -26.54
C PHE A 315 13.42 -14.21 -25.79
N PRO A 316 12.30 -13.92 -26.47
CA PRO A 316 11.04 -13.69 -25.77
C PRO A 316 10.53 -14.95 -25.06
N LEU A 317 10.72 -16.15 -25.63
CA LEU A 317 10.31 -17.40 -24.95
C LEU A 317 11.08 -17.67 -23.67
N LEU A 318 12.39 -17.40 -23.65
CA LEU A 318 13.19 -17.54 -22.45
C LEU A 318 12.73 -16.57 -21.36
N ILE A 319 12.46 -15.31 -21.71
CA ILE A 319 11.96 -14.31 -20.76
C ILE A 319 10.60 -14.72 -20.21
N VAL A 320 9.69 -15.17 -21.08
CA VAL A 320 8.37 -15.66 -20.68
C VAL A 320 8.48 -16.89 -19.78
N SER A 321 9.35 -17.84 -20.10
CA SER A 321 9.63 -19.02 -19.27
C SER A 321 10.07 -18.63 -17.86
N LEU A 322 11.03 -17.71 -17.72
CA LEU A 322 11.50 -17.24 -16.42
C LEU A 322 10.43 -16.45 -15.67
N ALA A 323 9.68 -15.60 -16.39
CA ALA A 323 8.60 -14.84 -15.79
C ALA A 323 7.46 -15.74 -15.29
N PHE A 324 7.16 -16.85 -15.98
CA PHE A 324 6.20 -17.84 -15.49
C PHE A 324 6.65 -18.53 -14.20
N MET A 325 7.95 -18.77 -14.01
CA MET A 325 8.47 -19.30 -12.75
C MET A 325 8.30 -18.29 -11.61
N ILE A 326 8.59 -17.02 -11.85
CA ILE A 326 8.43 -15.95 -10.86
C ILE A 326 6.95 -15.78 -10.51
N ALA A 327 6.10 -15.76 -11.54
CA ALA A 327 4.67 -15.55 -11.41
C ALA A 327 3.89 -16.80 -10.98
N GLN A 328 4.55 -17.95 -10.75
CA GLN A 328 3.88 -19.20 -10.41
C GLN A 328 3.00 -19.00 -9.16
N PRO A 329 1.68 -19.25 -9.23
CA PRO A 329 0.81 -19.17 -8.07
C PRO A 329 1.16 -20.26 -7.05
N TRP A 330 1.03 -19.97 -5.76
CA TRP A 330 1.17 -20.97 -4.68
C TRP A 330 0.14 -22.09 -4.81
N ARG A 331 0.43 -23.31 -4.30
CA ARG A 331 -0.60 -24.38 -4.28
C ARG A 331 -1.80 -23.96 -3.45
N VAL A 332 -1.51 -23.47 -2.25
CA VAL A 332 -2.47 -22.87 -1.32
C VAL A 332 -1.86 -21.56 -0.80
N ALA A 333 -2.62 -20.47 -0.88
CA ALA A 333 -2.20 -19.16 -0.36
C ALA A 333 -2.85 -18.90 1.01
N GLY A 334 -2.25 -17.97 1.79
CA GLY A 334 -3.00 -17.33 2.87
C GLY A 334 -4.16 -16.54 2.27
N ALA A 335 -5.28 -16.46 2.98
CA ALA A 335 -6.34 -15.56 2.57
C ALA A 335 -5.85 -14.12 2.74
N GLN A 336 -6.35 -13.17 1.92
CA GLN A 336 -5.94 -11.78 2.07
C GLN A 336 -6.39 -11.24 3.43
N ASP A 337 -5.44 -10.68 4.19
CA ASP A 337 -5.59 -10.10 5.53
C ASP A 337 -5.83 -8.59 5.48
N GLU A 338 -5.55 -7.95 4.34
CA GLU A 338 -5.90 -6.57 4.07
C GLU A 338 -7.30 -6.53 3.41
N PHE A 339 -8.34 -6.25 4.21
CA PHE A 339 -9.74 -6.25 3.73
C PHE A 339 -10.17 -4.95 3.04
N PHE A 340 -9.40 -3.87 3.17
CA PHE A 340 -9.80 -2.57 2.66
C PHE A 340 -9.47 -2.39 1.17
N GLU A 341 -8.22 -2.59 0.76
CA GLU A 341 -7.77 -2.61 -0.63
C GLU A 341 -8.30 -3.84 -1.38
N SER A 342 -8.38 -5.01 -0.72
CA SER A 342 -9.03 -6.20 -1.31
C SER A 342 -10.47 -5.93 -1.75
N ALA A 343 -11.19 -5.07 -1.03
CA ALA A 343 -12.58 -4.75 -1.36
C ALA A 343 -12.74 -4.16 -2.76
N ASN A 344 -11.77 -3.35 -3.19
CA ASN A 344 -11.80 -2.62 -4.47
C ASN A 344 -12.02 -3.59 -5.64
N HIS A 345 -11.20 -4.63 -5.67
CA HIS A 345 -11.19 -5.65 -6.71
C HIS A 345 -12.14 -6.79 -6.40
N GLY A 346 -12.22 -7.16 -5.13
CA GLY A 346 -12.81 -8.41 -4.69
C GLY A 346 -14.32 -8.38 -4.68
N ILE A 347 -14.91 -7.22 -4.39
CA ILE A 347 -16.35 -7.01 -4.56
C ILE A 347 -16.72 -7.10 -6.03
N SER A 348 -15.93 -6.54 -6.94
CA SER A 348 -16.19 -6.61 -8.38
C SER A 348 -16.18 -8.05 -8.89
N VAL A 349 -15.17 -8.83 -8.48
CA VAL A 349 -15.07 -10.26 -8.81
C VAL A 349 -16.22 -11.05 -8.20
N ASP A 350 -16.54 -10.84 -6.91
CA ASP A 350 -17.68 -11.47 -6.25
C ASP A 350 -18.99 -11.19 -6.98
N HIS A 351 -19.21 -9.92 -7.31
CA HIS A 351 -20.42 -9.46 -7.94
C HIS A 351 -20.62 -10.07 -9.33
N PHE A 352 -19.55 -10.23 -10.08
CA PHE A 352 -19.59 -10.90 -11.37
C PHE A 352 -20.02 -12.36 -11.23
N PHE A 353 -19.39 -13.14 -10.34
CA PHE A 353 -19.66 -14.58 -10.24
C PHE A 353 -20.95 -14.92 -9.48
N ARG A 354 -21.26 -14.19 -8.40
CA ARG A 354 -22.39 -14.49 -7.52
C ARG A 354 -23.69 -13.83 -7.99
N TYR A 355 -23.62 -12.64 -8.58
CA TYR A 355 -24.80 -11.85 -8.95
C TYR A 355 -24.92 -11.55 -10.44
N GLY A 356 -23.96 -12.00 -11.27
CA GLY A 356 -23.95 -11.71 -12.70
C GLY A 356 -23.81 -10.22 -13.03
N SER A 357 -23.25 -9.43 -12.12
CA SER A 357 -23.05 -8.00 -12.32
C SER A 357 -21.87 -7.72 -13.25
N ILE A 358 -21.97 -6.66 -14.05
CA ILE A 358 -20.95 -6.32 -15.05
C ILE A 358 -19.98 -5.26 -14.50
N PRO A 359 -18.66 -5.53 -14.43
CA PRO A 359 -17.68 -4.53 -14.01
C PRO A 359 -17.73 -3.26 -14.85
N ILE A 360 -17.38 -2.12 -14.27
CA ILE A 360 -17.49 -0.76 -14.83
C ILE A 360 -18.94 -0.28 -15.02
N ILE A 361 -19.90 -1.18 -15.23
CA ILE A 361 -21.33 -0.84 -15.37
C ILE A 361 -22.01 -0.80 -14.01
N GLU A 362 -21.85 -1.87 -13.22
CA GLU A 362 -22.51 -2.07 -11.93
C GLU A 362 -21.57 -1.96 -10.73
N THR A 363 -20.25 -2.07 -10.95
CA THR A 363 -19.20 -1.95 -9.94
C THR A 363 -18.06 -1.06 -10.46
N PHE A 364 -17.44 -0.29 -9.57
CA PHE A 364 -16.30 0.57 -9.85
C PHE A 364 -15.11 0.24 -8.97
N ASP A 365 -13.98 0.08 -9.63
CA ASP A 365 -12.68 -0.24 -9.06
C ASP A 365 -11.67 0.88 -9.37
N ALA A 366 -10.92 1.36 -8.38
CA ALA A 366 -9.94 2.43 -8.56
C ALA A 366 -8.79 2.05 -9.50
N HIS A 367 -8.49 0.76 -9.60
CA HIS A 367 -7.49 0.20 -10.51
C HIS A 367 -8.14 -0.45 -11.73
N MET A 368 -9.43 -0.17 -11.97
CA MET A 368 -10.19 -0.66 -13.11
C MET A 368 -10.08 -2.20 -13.22
N LEU A 369 -9.87 -2.74 -14.43
CA LEU A 369 -9.82 -4.20 -14.63
C LEU A 369 -8.47 -4.85 -14.27
N SER A 370 -7.47 -4.10 -13.77
CA SER A 370 -6.10 -4.63 -13.68
C SER A 370 -5.96 -5.84 -12.78
N ASN A 371 -6.65 -5.83 -11.64
CA ASN A 371 -6.69 -6.94 -10.70
C ASN A 371 -7.86 -7.88 -10.98
N GLU A 372 -8.97 -7.35 -11.49
CA GLU A 372 -10.17 -8.12 -11.79
C GLU A 372 -9.95 -9.17 -12.89
N ILE A 373 -9.19 -8.85 -13.95
CA ILE A 373 -8.94 -9.78 -15.07
C ILE A 373 -8.33 -11.09 -14.58
N PHE A 374 -7.31 -11.01 -13.72
CA PHE A 374 -6.66 -12.20 -13.18
C PHE A 374 -7.55 -12.89 -12.13
N GLY A 375 -8.37 -12.13 -11.40
CA GLY A 375 -9.45 -12.64 -10.56
C GLY A 375 -10.49 -13.48 -11.33
N PHE A 376 -10.93 -13.00 -12.49
CA PHE A 376 -11.84 -13.72 -13.38
C PHE A 376 -11.19 -15.00 -13.90
N VAL A 377 -9.97 -14.92 -14.43
CA VAL A 377 -9.26 -16.09 -14.96
C VAL A 377 -9.07 -17.16 -13.88
N TYR A 378 -8.66 -16.76 -12.68
CA TYR A 378 -8.54 -17.66 -11.54
C TYR A 378 -9.86 -18.37 -11.25
N SER A 379 -10.93 -17.60 -11.07
CA SER A 379 -12.24 -18.08 -10.62
C SER A 379 -12.94 -18.95 -11.67
N PHE A 380 -12.79 -18.64 -12.96
CA PHE A 380 -13.27 -19.50 -14.05
C PHE A 380 -12.58 -20.86 -14.04
N LEU A 381 -11.26 -20.90 -13.80
CA LEU A 381 -10.49 -22.14 -13.84
C LEU A 381 -10.63 -22.96 -12.56
N ASN A 382 -10.48 -22.35 -11.39
CA ASN A 382 -10.45 -23.04 -10.09
C ASN A 382 -11.83 -23.17 -9.43
N GLY A 383 -12.77 -22.31 -9.81
CA GLY A 383 -14.03 -22.13 -9.10
C GLY A 383 -13.97 -20.82 -8.34
N TYR A 384 -15.08 -20.09 -8.32
CA TYR A 384 -15.14 -18.84 -7.59
C TYR A 384 -15.15 -19.14 -6.08
N GLU A 385 -14.17 -18.61 -5.36
CA GLU A 385 -14.15 -18.53 -3.90
C GLU A 385 -13.69 -17.12 -3.51
N PRO A 386 -14.33 -16.46 -2.53
CA PRO A 386 -14.03 -15.07 -2.20
C PRO A 386 -12.68 -14.92 -1.49
N TRP A 387 -12.09 -15.98 -0.95
CA TRP A 387 -10.83 -15.88 -0.20
C TRP A 387 -9.58 -15.88 -1.07
N SER A 388 -9.69 -16.29 -2.33
CA SER A 388 -8.55 -16.63 -3.18
C SER A 388 -8.50 -15.96 -4.57
N PRO A 389 -9.40 -15.01 -4.96
CA PRO A 389 -9.53 -14.64 -6.37
C PRO A 389 -8.21 -14.07 -6.94
N PHE A 390 -7.34 -13.50 -6.10
CA PHE A 390 -6.14 -12.79 -6.53
C PHE A 390 -4.87 -13.63 -6.65
N LEU A 391 -4.94 -14.97 -6.53
CA LEU A 391 -3.76 -15.83 -6.68
C LEU A 391 -3.05 -15.66 -8.04
N TYR A 392 -3.75 -15.18 -9.07
CA TYR A 392 -3.22 -15.03 -10.42
C TYR A 392 -2.72 -13.62 -10.75
N ASN A 393 -2.79 -12.66 -9.82
CA ASN A 393 -2.35 -11.27 -10.09
C ASN A 393 -0.87 -11.20 -10.50
N SER A 394 -0.04 -12.12 -10.00
CA SER A 394 1.38 -12.24 -10.37
C SER A 394 1.60 -12.49 -11.87
N TYR A 395 0.61 -13.03 -12.60
CA TYR A 395 0.73 -13.22 -14.05
C TYR A 395 0.81 -11.90 -14.83
N ALA A 396 0.45 -10.77 -14.24
CA ALA A 396 0.74 -9.45 -14.80
C ALA A 396 2.25 -9.25 -15.06
N ASP A 397 3.13 -9.84 -14.23
CA ASP A 397 4.58 -9.68 -14.35
C ASP A 397 5.15 -10.32 -15.62
N ILE A 398 4.49 -11.35 -16.17
CA ILE A 398 4.87 -11.95 -17.46
C ILE A 398 4.81 -10.90 -18.56
N PHE A 399 3.76 -10.08 -18.56
CA PHE A 399 3.61 -9.00 -19.51
C PHE A 399 4.60 -7.87 -19.24
N ASN A 400 4.88 -7.55 -17.97
CA ASN A 400 5.87 -6.54 -17.59
C ASN A 400 7.25 -6.84 -18.19
N TYR A 401 7.78 -8.05 -17.94
CA TYR A 401 9.09 -8.46 -18.44
C TYR A 401 9.14 -8.56 -19.97
N LEU A 402 8.05 -9.04 -20.59
CA LEU A 402 7.97 -9.14 -22.04
C LEU A 402 7.97 -7.76 -22.72
N LEU A 403 7.19 -6.82 -22.21
CA LEU A 403 7.13 -5.45 -22.72
C LEU A 403 8.46 -4.72 -22.51
N LEU A 404 9.09 -4.92 -21.35
CA LEU A 404 10.42 -4.39 -21.07
C LEU A 404 11.45 -4.87 -22.11
N PHE A 405 11.46 -6.15 -22.44
CA PHE A 405 12.35 -6.67 -23.49
C PHE A 405 12.07 -6.04 -24.86
N PHE A 406 10.80 -5.93 -25.25
CA PHE A 406 10.43 -5.32 -26.53
C PHE A 406 10.78 -3.83 -26.60
N LEU A 407 10.74 -3.11 -25.48
CA LEU A 407 11.24 -1.76 -25.37
C LEU A 407 12.78 -1.73 -25.50
N LEU A 408 13.50 -2.51 -24.70
CA LEU A 408 14.96 -2.49 -24.67
C LEU A 408 15.59 -2.88 -26.01
N ARG A 409 15.02 -3.84 -26.75
CA ARG A 409 15.52 -4.20 -28.09
C ARG A 409 15.33 -3.11 -29.16
N LYS A 410 14.59 -2.03 -28.85
CA LYS A 410 14.52 -0.82 -29.69
C LYS A 410 15.68 0.13 -29.40
N LEU A 411 16.21 0.11 -28.17
CA LEU A 411 17.25 1.01 -27.69
C LEU A 411 18.66 0.37 -27.72
N LEU A 412 18.72 -0.95 -27.61
CA LEU A 412 19.93 -1.77 -27.53
C LEU A 412 19.93 -2.85 -28.62
N ASP A 413 21.09 -3.43 -28.89
CA ASP A 413 21.18 -4.66 -29.68
C ASP A 413 20.34 -5.78 -29.02
N PRO A 414 19.56 -6.59 -29.75
CA PRO A 414 18.69 -7.61 -29.16
C PRO A 414 19.41 -8.61 -28.24
N LYS A 415 20.68 -8.93 -28.53
CA LYS A 415 21.49 -9.83 -27.69
C LYS A 415 21.82 -9.17 -26.35
N ILE A 416 22.18 -7.89 -26.39
CA ILE A 416 22.47 -7.09 -25.20
C ILE A 416 21.18 -6.81 -24.41
N ALA A 417 20.06 -6.53 -25.07
CA ALA A 417 18.77 -6.35 -24.43
C ALA A 417 18.35 -7.60 -23.64
N LEU A 418 18.54 -8.80 -24.20
CA LEU A 418 18.31 -10.05 -23.48
C LEU A 418 19.19 -10.13 -22.23
N VAL A 419 20.51 -9.93 -22.36
CA VAL A 419 21.45 -10.06 -21.23
C VAL A 419 21.13 -9.03 -20.14
N VAL A 420 20.77 -7.80 -20.51
CA VAL A 420 20.31 -6.78 -19.56
C VAL A 420 19.04 -7.26 -18.85
N CYS A 421 18.01 -7.72 -19.57
CA CYS A 421 16.78 -8.26 -18.96
C CYS A 421 17.05 -9.42 -17.99
N LEU A 422 17.89 -10.38 -18.39
CA LEU A 422 18.18 -11.57 -17.60
C LEU A 422 19.02 -11.27 -16.36
N CYS A 423 20.03 -10.40 -16.52
CA CYS A 423 21.16 -10.34 -15.60
C CYS A 423 21.36 -8.99 -14.91
N PHE A 424 20.75 -7.90 -15.38
CA PHE A 424 20.92 -6.60 -14.75
C PHE A 424 19.92 -6.43 -13.60
N PRO A 425 20.37 -6.28 -12.34
CA PRO A 425 19.48 -6.39 -11.20
C PRO A 425 18.71 -5.10 -10.88
N MET A 426 19.04 -3.97 -11.52
CA MET A 426 18.41 -2.66 -11.25
C MET A 426 17.37 -2.28 -12.31
N LEU A 427 16.74 -3.28 -12.93
CA LEU A 427 15.65 -3.04 -13.88
C LEU A 427 14.31 -2.81 -13.22
N ASP A 428 14.18 -2.99 -11.90
CA ASP A 428 12.96 -2.73 -11.12
C ASP A 428 12.40 -1.31 -11.33
N ILE A 429 13.27 -0.30 -11.51
CA ILE A 429 12.84 1.06 -11.83
C ILE A 429 12.13 1.19 -13.19
N LEU A 430 12.42 0.28 -14.13
CA LEU A 430 11.75 0.18 -15.43
C LEU A 430 10.64 -0.88 -15.43
N ASN A 431 10.82 -1.95 -14.66
CA ASN A 431 9.93 -3.10 -14.53
C ASN A 431 8.88 -2.86 -13.46
N ASN A 432 8.02 -1.88 -13.72
CA ASN A 432 6.85 -1.58 -12.91
C ASN A 432 5.62 -1.47 -13.83
N TYR A 433 4.44 -1.31 -13.24
CA TYR A 433 3.19 -1.32 -13.99
C TYR A 433 3.07 -0.21 -15.07
N PHE A 434 3.89 0.85 -15.05
CA PHE A 434 3.93 1.84 -16.15
C PHE A 434 4.52 1.27 -17.44
N ILE A 435 5.22 0.14 -17.39
CA ILE A 435 5.74 -0.52 -18.58
C ILE A 435 4.60 -0.95 -19.53
N PHE A 436 3.36 -1.12 -19.05
CA PHE A 436 2.20 -1.36 -19.89
C PHE A 436 1.94 -0.24 -20.92
N THR A 437 2.40 0.99 -20.66
CA THR A 437 2.33 2.10 -21.66
C THR A 437 3.18 1.81 -22.91
N VAL A 438 4.18 0.93 -22.82
CA VAL A 438 4.96 0.44 -23.97
C VAL A 438 4.05 -0.22 -25.01
N PHE A 439 2.96 -0.86 -24.59
CA PHE A 439 2.01 -1.48 -25.52
C PHE A 439 1.44 -0.46 -26.52
N VAL A 440 1.02 0.70 -26.02
CA VAL A 440 0.54 1.83 -26.86
C VAL A 440 1.69 2.43 -27.66
N ALA A 441 2.88 2.58 -27.07
CA ALA A 441 4.05 3.10 -27.77
C ALA A 441 4.44 2.23 -28.98
N LEU A 442 4.43 0.90 -28.84
CA LEU A 442 4.71 -0.04 -29.93
C LEU A 442 3.61 -0.01 -31.00
N ALA A 443 2.34 0.13 -30.61
CA ALA A 443 1.24 0.31 -31.54
C ALA A 443 1.38 1.62 -32.36
N LEU A 444 1.81 2.71 -31.72
CA LEU A 444 2.14 3.98 -32.38
C LEU A 444 3.29 3.82 -33.38
N LEU A 445 4.36 3.10 -33.02
CA LEU A 445 5.46 2.80 -33.96
C LEU A 445 4.96 2.01 -35.18
N ARG A 446 4.10 1.00 -34.96
CA ARG A 446 3.49 0.22 -36.04
C ARG A 446 2.61 1.08 -36.95
N LEU A 447 1.88 2.03 -36.38
CA LEU A 447 1.07 3.01 -37.10
C LEU A 447 1.94 3.82 -38.05
N PHE A 448 3.06 4.38 -37.57
CA PHE A 448 4.01 5.11 -38.42
C PHE A 448 4.71 4.25 -39.48
N LYS A 449 4.95 2.98 -39.18
CA LYS A 449 5.64 2.04 -40.10
C LYS A 449 4.75 1.57 -41.24
N THR A 450 3.49 1.23 -40.96
CA THR A 450 2.62 0.56 -41.94
C THR A 450 1.52 1.45 -42.52
N ARG A 451 1.03 2.44 -41.77
CA ARG A 451 -0.03 3.39 -42.16
C ARG A 451 -1.31 2.75 -42.74
N SER A 452 -1.52 1.47 -42.47
CA SER A 452 -2.75 0.77 -42.86
C SER A 452 -3.88 1.13 -41.91
N THR A 453 -5.13 1.12 -42.38
CA THR A 453 -6.32 1.31 -41.53
C THR A 453 -6.32 0.35 -40.34
N ARG A 454 -5.82 -0.88 -40.53
CA ARG A 454 -5.63 -1.87 -39.46
C ARG A 454 -4.68 -1.37 -38.37
N ALA A 455 -3.60 -0.67 -38.72
CA ALA A 455 -2.66 -0.13 -37.74
C ALA A 455 -3.24 1.02 -36.93
N PHE A 456 -4.11 1.85 -37.52
CA PHE A 456 -4.89 2.86 -36.79
C PHE A 456 -5.84 2.21 -35.77
N TYR A 457 -6.58 1.17 -36.18
CA TYR A 457 -7.42 0.42 -35.24
C TYR A 457 -6.59 -0.25 -34.13
N VAL A 458 -5.46 -0.88 -34.45
CA VAL A 458 -4.57 -1.47 -33.44
C VAL A 458 -4.13 -0.42 -32.42
N TYR A 459 -3.78 0.79 -32.85
CA TYR A 459 -3.41 1.88 -31.94
C TYR A 459 -4.56 2.31 -31.02
N TRP A 460 -5.76 2.57 -31.56
CA TRP A 460 -6.90 2.99 -30.75
C TRP A 460 -7.44 1.89 -29.83
N ILE A 461 -7.44 0.64 -30.30
CA ILE A 461 -7.79 -0.52 -29.47
C ILE A 461 -6.76 -0.69 -28.35
N SER A 462 -5.46 -0.52 -28.62
CA SER A 462 -4.44 -0.56 -27.57
C SER A 462 -4.67 0.50 -26.49
N ILE A 463 -5.07 1.71 -26.89
CA ILE A 463 -5.44 2.78 -25.95
C ILE A 463 -6.69 2.42 -25.13
N LEU A 464 -7.74 1.93 -25.81
CA LEU A 464 -8.99 1.55 -25.15
C LEU A 464 -8.74 0.44 -24.12
N LEU A 465 -8.01 -0.61 -24.51
CA LEU A 465 -7.66 -1.72 -23.64
C LEU A 465 -6.80 -1.24 -22.45
N LEU A 466 -5.82 -0.36 -22.67
CA LEU A 466 -5.00 0.16 -21.58
C LEU A 466 -5.83 1.03 -20.62
N SER A 467 -6.80 1.80 -21.14
CA SER A 467 -7.68 2.64 -20.31
C SER A 467 -8.67 1.82 -19.49
N LEU A 468 -9.18 0.72 -20.04
CA LEU A 468 -10.01 -0.25 -19.32
C LEU A 468 -9.20 -1.09 -18.33
N TYR A 469 -7.94 -1.41 -18.67
CA TYR A 469 -7.04 -2.11 -17.77
C TYR A 469 -6.68 -1.23 -16.57
N ARG A 470 -6.28 0.03 -16.81
CA ARG A 470 -5.90 0.99 -15.76
C ARG A 470 -5.93 2.43 -16.28
N LEU A 471 -6.76 3.27 -15.68
CA LEU A 471 -6.99 4.63 -16.18
C LEU A 471 -5.76 5.54 -16.06
N ASP A 472 -4.96 5.36 -14.99
CA ASP A 472 -3.70 6.08 -14.73
C ASP A 472 -2.61 5.80 -15.79
N LEU A 473 -2.74 4.73 -16.58
CA LEU A 473 -1.86 4.43 -17.71
C LEU A 473 -2.47 4.83 -19.04
N GLY A 474 -3.77 4.56 -19.21
CA GLY A 474 -4.52 4.81 -20.43
C GLY A 474 -4.57 6.30 -20.76
N PHE A 475 -4.99 7.14 -19.81
CA PHE A 475 -5.19 8.57 -20.02
C PHE A 475 -3.90 9.30 -20.44
N PRO A 476 -2.75 9.17 -19.74
CA PRO A 476 -1.49 9.77 -20.20
C PRO A 476 -1.05 9.25 -21.57
N SER A 477 -1.29 7.97 -21.87
CA SER A 477 -0.92 7.35 -23.15
C SER A 477 -1.74 7.87 -24.34
N VAL A 478 -3.03 8.20 -24.13
CA VAL A 478 -3.89 8.79 -25.16
C VAL A 478 -3.34 10.14 -25.60
N ILE A 479 -3.08 11.02 -24.62
CA ILE A 479 -2.65 12.39 -24.90
C ILE A 479 -1.22 12.38 -25.46
N ALA A 480 -0.29 11.65 -24.83
CA ALA A 480 1.09 11.55 -25.29
C ALA A 480 1.20 10.95 -26.70
N GLY A 481 0.45 9.87 -26.98
CA GLY A 481 0.46 9.23 -28.29
C GLY A 481 -0.16 10.09 -29.39
N THR A 482 -1.25 10.80 -29.08
CA THR A 482 -1.91 11.72 -30.01
C THR A 482 -0.99 12.91 -30.33
N ALA A 483 -0.38 13.52 -29.32
CA ALA A 483 0.58 14.60 -29.51
C ALA A 483 1.79 14.14 -30.33
N ALA A 484 2.37 12.97 -30.03
CA ALA A 484 3.46 12.40 -30.81
C ALA A 484 3.05 12.13 -32.27
N TYR A 485 1.83 11.65 -32.52
CA TYR A 485 1.30 11.46 -33.88
C TYR A 485 1.30 12.77 -34.67
N PHE A 486 0.77 13.85 -34.09
CA PHE A 486 0.71 15.15 -34.76
C PHE A 486 2.09 15.76 -35.00
N ILE A 487 2.97 15.76 -33.98
CA ILE A 487 4.33 16.30 -34.08
C ILE A 487 5.11 15.62 -35.23
N PHE A 488 5.10 14.29 -35.30
CA PHE A 488 5.91 13.58 -36.30
C PHE A 488 5.29 13.54 -37.70
N ASN A 489 3.97 13.67 -37.84
CA ASN A 489 3.39 13.90 -39.17
C ASN A 489 3.73 15.29 -39.71
N TYR A 490 3.71 16.31 -38.85
CA TYR A 490 4.15 17.66 -39.22
C TYR A 490 5.60 17.66 -39.69
N ILE A 491 6.50 17.08 -38.88
CA ILE A 491 7.94 17.04 -39.19
C ILE A 491 8.19 16.26 -40.49
N GLY A 492 7.50 15.14 -40.69
CA GLY A 492 7.69 14.27 -41.85
C GLY A 492 7.06 14.75 -43.16
N LYS A 493 6.38 15.92 -43.18
CA LYS A 493 5.61 16.44 -44.34
C LYS A 493 4.70 15.41 -45.01
N ASN A 494 4.21 14.44 -44.25
CA ASN A 494 3.27 13.46 -44.79
C ASN A 494 1.89 14.11 -44.83
N THR A 495 1.08 13.78 -45.85
CA THR A 495 -0.34 14.14 -45.81
C THR A 495 -0.92 13.56 -44.52
N TYR A 496 -1.45 14.42 -43.66
CA TYR A 496 -2.11 13.96 -42.46
C TYR A 496 -3.25 13.05 -42.91
N GLU A 497 -3.17 11.78 -42.54
CA GLU A 497 -4.33 10.89 -42.66
C GLU A 497 -5.32 11.20 -41.53
N LEU A 498 -5.55 12.49 -41.25
CA LEU A 498 -6.39 13.00 -40.17
C LEU A 498 -7.78 12.38 -40.24
N LYS A 499 -8.35 12.30 -41.44
CA LYS A 499 -9.63 11.63 -41.66
C LYS A 499 -9.58 10.18 -41.16
N LYS A 500 -8.56 9.40 -41.51
CA LYS A 500 -8.43 8.01 -41.04
C LYS A 500 -8.20 7.95 -39.53
N PHE A 501 -7.32 8.80 -38.99
CA PHE A 501 -7.00 8.85 -37.56
C PHE A 501 -8.25 9.14 -36.72
N VAL A 502 -9.00 10.18 -37.08
CA VAL A 502 -10.25 10.59 -36.41
C VAL A 502 -11.38 9.59 -36.62
N VAL A 503 -11.59 9.10 -37.85
CA VAL A 503 -12.66 8.13 -38.13
C VAL A 503 -12.43 6.82 -37.37
N THR A 504 -11.22 6.28 -37.37
CA THR A 504 -10.90 5.06 -36.61
C THR A 504 -10.99 5.26 -35.10
N ALA A 505 -10.66 6.46 -34.59
CA ALA A 505 -10.89 6.82 -33.19
C ALA A 505 -12.39 6.83 -32.87
N ALA A 506 -13.18 7.57 -33.67
CA ALA A 506 -14.61 7.71 -33.50
C ALA A 506 -15.33 6.36 -33.59
N VAL A 507 -14.95 5.49 -34.53
CA VAL A 507 -15.50 4.14 -34.62
C VAL A 507 -15.11 3.31 -33.39
N THR A 508 -13.84 3.36 -32.95
CA THR A 508 -13.38 2.56 -31.80
C THR A 508 -14.08 2.98 -30.49
N PHE A 509 -14.01 4.27 -30.15
CA PHE A 509 -14.63 4.78 -28.92
C PHE A 509 -16.15 4.85 -29.02
N GLY A 510 -16.70 5.17 -30.19
CA GLY A 510 -18.14 5.15 -30.44
C GLY A 510 -18.73 3.75 -30.28
N SER A 511 -18.04 2.71 -30.76
CA SER A 511 -18.47 1.32 -30.54
C SER A 511 -18.39 0.92 -29.06
N ALA A 512 -17.34 1.35 -28.35
CA ALA A 512 -17.20 1.10 -26.92
C ALA A 512 -18.27 1.81 -26.08
N LEU A 513 -18.59 3.07 -26.39
CA LEU A 513 -19.65 3.84 -25.75
C LEU A 513 -21.04 3.28 -26.07
N LEU A 514 -21.26 2.83 -27.32
CA LEU A 514 -22.50 2.15 -27.70
C LEU A 514 -22.66 0.84 -26.91
N LEU A 515 -21.59 0.03 -26.80
CA LEU A 515 -21.60 -1.18 -25.98
C LEU A 515 -21.90 -0.85 -24.52
N PHE A 516 -21.22 0.15 -23.94
CA PHE A 516 -21.47 0.62 -22.58
C PHE A 516 -22.94 1.03 -22.40
N ALA A 517 -23.50 1.80 -23.32
CA ALA A 517 -24.89 2.25 -23.25
C ALA A 517 -25.88 1.08 -23.35
N VAL A 518 -25.66 0.15 -24.27
CA VAL A 518 -26.47 -1.07 -24.41
C VAL A 518 -26.42 -1.90 -23.13
N LEU A 519 -25.23 -2.10 -22.54
CA LEU A 519 -25.07 -2.85 -21.29
C LEU A 519 -25.77 -2.15 -20.11
N CYS A 520 -25.71 -0.83 -20.01
CA CYS A 520 -26.46 -0.06 -19.02
C CYS A 520 -27.97 -0.27 -19.18
N LEU A 521 -28.50 -0.13 -20.40
CA LEU A 521 -29.92 -0.30 -20.68
C LEU A 521 -30.41 -1.72 -20.38
N VAL A 522 -29.62 -2.75 -20.72
CA VAL A 522 -29.93 -4.16 -20.38
C VAL A 522 -30.01 -4.36 -18.86
N LYS A 523 -29.23 -3.61 -18.09
CA LYS A 523 -29.21 -3.65 -16.62
C LYS A 523 -30.19 -2.66 -15.95
N GLY A 524 -30.99 -1.94 -16.73
CA GLY A 524 -31.92 -0.93 -16.21
C GLY A 524 -31.24 0.31 -15.62
N ILE A 525 -30.00 0.59 -16.03
CA ILE A 525 -29.19 1.73 -15.56
C ILE A 525 -29.22 2.82 -16.63
N ASN A 526 -29.40 4.09 -16.22
CA ASN A 526 -29.30 5.22 -17.14
C ASN A 526 -27.82 5.41 -17.57
N PRO A 527 -27.50 5.29 -18.88
CA PRO A 527 -26.12 5.32 -19.34
C PRO A 527 -25.45 6.68 -19.18
N LEU A 528 -26.18 7.79 -19.34
CA LEU A 528 -25.61 9.14 -19.19
C LEU A 528 -25.27 9.42 -17.73
N GLU A 529 -26.18 9.03 -16.84
CA GLU A 529 -26.00 9.15 -15.40
C GLU A 529 -24.83 8.31 -14.88
N ARG A 530 -24.72 7.05 -15.32
CA ARG A 530 -23.61 6.15 -14.95
C ARG A 530 -22.28 6.60 -15.52
N LEU A 531 -22.26 7.15 -16.73
CA LEU A 531 -21.04 7.75 -17.30
C LEU A 531 -20.58 8.97 -16.49
N HIS A 532 -21.52 9.85 -16.08
CA HIS A 532 -21.18 10.99 -15.24
C HIS A 532 -20.64 10.56 -13.87
N GLU A 533 -21.28 9.58 -13.23
CA GLU A 533 -20.81 8.99 -11.98
C GLU A 533 -19.40 8.37 -12.14
N PHE A 534 -19.18 7.58 -13.21
CA PHE A 534 -17.86 7.03 -13.53
C PHE A 534 -16.77 8.11 -13.64
N VAL A 535 -17.05 9.21 -14.34
CA VAL A 535 -16.10 10.32 -14.51
C VAL A 535 -15.78 10.99 -13.17
N VAL A 536 -16.80 11.30 -12.36
CA VAL A 536 -16.62 11.98 -11.06
C VAL A 536 -15.82 11.11 -10.09
N VAL A 537 -16.13 9.81 -10.00
CA VAL A 537 -15.43 8.88 -9.11
C VAL A 537 -14.00 8.61 -9.61
N SER A 538 -13.77 8.57 -10.92
CA SER A 538 -12.42 8.46 -11.51
C SER A 538 -11.51 9.66 -11.18
N MET A 539 -12.10 10.82 -10.85
CA MET A 539 -11.37 12.01 -10.40
C MET A 539 -11.10 12.05 -8.88
N SER A 540 -11.44 10.97 -8.15
CA SER A 540 -11.32 10.89 -6.69
C SER A 540 -9.90 11.03 -6.15
N ASN A 541 -8.85 11.04 -6.99
CA ASN A 541 -7.46 11.26 -6.55
C ASN A 541 -7.30 12.49 -5.66
N GLN A 542 -8.09 13.55 -5.90
CA GLN A 542 -8.08 14.76 -5.07
C GLN A 542 -8.46 14.50 -3.60
N ASN A 543 -9.27 13.48 -3.33
CA ASN A 543 -9.65 13.07 -1.98
C ASN A 543 -8.49 12.49 -1.15
N TRP A 544 -7.37 12.16 -1.78
CA TRP A 544 -6.24 11.44 -1.16
C TRP A 544 -4.98 12.31 -1.05
N THR A 545 -5.13 13.61 -1.25
CA THR A 545 -4.02 14.57 -1.31
C THR A 545 -3.34 14.73 0.04
N PHE A 546 -2.02 14.56 0.09
CA PHE A 546 -1.25 14.91 1.30
C PHE A 546 -0.99 16.42 1.37
N GLU A 547 -0.92 16.96 2.59
CA GLU A 547 -0.50 18.36 2.83
C GLU A 547 0.94 18.60 2.36
N ASN A 548 1.83 17.63 2.55
CA ASN A 548 3.24 17.72 2.20
C ASN A 548 3.65 16.64 1.17
N MET A 549 4.44 17.04 0.17
CA MET A 549 4.98 16.12 -0.84
C MET A 549 6.27 15.38 -0.40
N GLY A 550 6.77 15.67 0.81
CA GLY A 550 8.04 15.21 1.38
C GLY A 550 8.83 16.36 2.01
N ASP A 551 10.01 16.06 2.55
CA ASP A 551 10.89 17.07 3.15
C ASP A 551 11.53 17.96 2.07
N GLN A 552 11.06 19.21 2.00
CA GLN A 552 11.50 20.22 1.03
C GLN A 552 12.95 20.68 1.23
N SER A 553 13.53 20.42 2.40
CA SER A 553 14.94 20.72 2.70
C SER A 553 15.90 19.75 2.01
N THR A 554 15.42 18.54 1.67
CA THR A 554 16.27 17.50 1.08
C THR A 554 16.64 17.79 -0.37
N THR A 555 17.87 17.43 -0.74
CA THR A 555 18.34 17.47 -2.14
C THR A 555 17.48 16.58 -3.05
N VAL A 556 17.02 15.44 -2.54
CA VAL A 556 16.17 14.48 -3.28
C VAL A 556 14.87 15.13 -3.72
N PHE A 557 14.20 15.84 -2.82
CA PHE A 557 12.98 16.59 -3.13
C PHE A 557 13.20 17.57 -4.28
N ARG A 558 14.28 18.35 -4.23
CA ARG A 558 14.58 19.33 -5.27
C ARG A 558 14.87 18.67 -6.61
N ILE A 559 15.59 17.55 -6.60
CA ILE A 559 15.93 16.84 -7.82
C ILE A 559 14.67 16.25 -8.48
N VAL A 560 13.82 15.57 -7.70
CA VAL A 560 12.64 14.83 -8.20
C VAL A 560 11.56 15.78 -8.72
N TYR A 561 11.23 16.84 -7.98
CA TYR A 561 10.11 17.72 -8.32
C TYR A 561 10.48 18.93 -9.18
N TYR A 562 11.75 19.36 -9.20
CA TYR A 562 12.17 20.51 -10.00
C TYR A 562 13.21 20.15 -11.07
N VAL A 563 14.36 19.58 -10.68
CA VAL A 563 15.48 19.41 -11.62
C VAL A 563 15.16 18.42 -12.73
N LEU A 564 14.62 17.24 -12.40
CA LEU A 564 14.33 16.20 -13.39
C LEU A 564 13.20 16.60 -14.36
N PRO A 565 12.06 17.13 -13.89
CA PRO A 565 11.05 17.69 -14.79
C PRO A 565 11.65 18.79 -15.66
N LEU A 566 12.29 19.82 -15.10
CA LEU A 566 12.86 20.90 -15.91
C LEU A 566 13.89 20.39 -16.92
N ALA A 567 14.78 19.48 -16.54
CA ALA A 567 15.71 18.87 -17.49
C ALA A 567 14.96 18.20 -18.64
N LEU A 568 13.92 17.41 -18.35
CA LEU A 568 13.14 16.72 -19.37
C LEU A 568 12.37 17.69 -20.29
N ILE A 569 11.84 18.81 -19.76
CA ILE A 569 11.16 19.81 -20.62
C ILE A 569 12.16 20.50 -21.55
N PHE A 570 13.36 20.83 -21.07
CA PHE A 570 14.40 21.41 -21.92
C PHE A 570 14.87 20.45 -23.00
N LEU A 571 14.99 19.15 -22.69
CA LEU A 571 15.31 18.14 -23.69
C LEU A 571 14.20 18.00 -24.73
N LEU A 572 12.93 18.00 -24.30
CA LEU A 572 11.77 17.91 -25.17
C LEU A 572 11.66 19.12 -26.10
N ALA A 573 11.69 20.33 -25.53
CA ALA A 573 11.66 21.58 -26.26
C ALA A 573 12.87 21.70 -27.21
N GLY A 574 14.07 21.33 -26.73
CA GLY A 574 15.29 21.34 -27.54
C GLY A 574 15.22 20.41 -28.75
N LEU A 575 14.68 19.18 -28.58
CA LEU A 575 14.46 18.28 -29.71
C LEU A 575 13.44 18.87 -30.68
N CYS A 576 12.27 19.28 -30.18
CA CYS A 576 11.19 19.82 -31.00
C CYS A 576 11.66 21.05 -31.79
N LEU A 577 12.17 22.09 -31.10
CA LEU A 577 12.69 23.30 -31.72
C LEU A 577 13.74 22.99 -32.79
N ARG A 578 14.70 22.11 -32.49
CA ARG A 578 15.72 21.73 -33.47
C ARG A 578 15.11 21.03 -34.68
N THR A 579 14.15 20.14 -34.50
CA THR A 579 13.44 19.51 -35.64
C THR A 579 12.55 20.47 -36.42
N PHE A 580 12.05 21.54 -35.81
CA PHE A 580 11.26 22.56 -36.50
C PHE A 580 12.13 23.55 -37.28
N LEU A 581 13.23 24.01 -36.67
CA LEU A 581 14.12 25.04 -37.21
C LEU A 581 15.16 24.48 -38.20
N ASP A 582 15.72 23.31 -37.91
CA ASP A 582 16.74 22.68 -38.74
C ASP A 582 16.14 21.54 -39.57
N ARG A 583 15.77 21.87 -40.82
CA ARG A 583 15.20 20.90 -41.76
C ARG A 583 16.15 19.77 -42.13
N LYS A 584 17.46 20.01 -42.10
CA LYS A 584 18.46 18.96 -42.36
C LYS A 584 18.42 17.94 -41.23
N TYR A 585 18.46 18.41 -39.98
CA TYR A 585 18.35 17.55 -38.81
C TYR A 585 17.03 16.76 -38.75
N ALA A 586 15.91 17.39 -39.12
CA ALA A 586 14.62 16.72 -39.24
C ALA A 586 14.66 15.57 -40.26
N ASN A 587 15.18 15.82 -41.47
CA ASN A 587 15.32 14.80 -42.51
C ASN A 587 16.27 13.67 -42.09
N GLU A 588 17.34 13.98 -41.37
CA GLU A 588 18.26 12.98 -40.79
C GLU A 588 17.56 12.06 -39.77
N ILE A 589 16.70 12.61 -38.89
CA ILE A 589 15.90 11.79 -37.96
C ILE A 589 14.91 10.93 -38.72
N MET A 590 14.20 11.50 -39.69
CA MET A 590 13.08 10.83 -40.37
C MET A 590 13.53 9.75 -41.36
N SER A 591 14.72 9.89 -41.96
CA SER A 591 15.29 8.92 -42.90
C SER A 591 15.80 7.65 -42.23
N ASN A 592 16.30 7.74 -41.00
CA ASN A 592 16.79 6.59 -40.25
C ASN A 592 15.67 5.99 -39.37
N GLU A 593 15.23 4.76 -39.68
CA GLU A 593 14.12 4.10 -38.98
C GLU A 593 14.32 4.07 -37.46
N ARG A 594 15.52 3.68 -36.97
CA ARG A 594 15.80 3.61 -35.53
C ARG A 594 15.80 4.99 -34.87
N SER A 595 16.35 6.00 -35.53
CA SER A 595 16.34 7.37 -35.04
C SER A 595 14.92 7.94 -34.95
N ARG A 596 14.09 7.66 -35.95
CA ARG A 596 12.68 8.04 -35.96
C ARG A 596 11.92 7.33 -34.84
N GLU A 597 12.11 6.02 -34.67
CA GLU A 597 11.48 5.26 -33.57
C GLU A 597 11.90 5.82 -32.20
N ALA A 598 13.19 6.05 -31.96
CA ALA A 598 13.69 6.62 -30.71
C ALA A 598 13.13 8.03 -30.46
N ALA A 599 12.97 8.86 -31.49
CA ALA A 599 12.39 10.19 -31.38
C ALA A 599 10.89 10.14 -31.02
N ILE A 600 10.13 9.24 -31.64
CA ILE A 600 8.71 9.02 -31.30
C ILE A 600 8.58 8.54 -29.85
N LEU A 601 9.39 7.55 -29.44
CA LEU A 601 9.38 7.02 -28.08
C LEU A 601 9.79 8.09 -27.05
N PHE A 602 10.79 8.91 -27.35
CA PHE A 602 11.19 10.02 -26.46
C PHE A 602 10.03 10.99 -26.22
N VAL A 603 9.39 11.49 -27.28
CA VAL A 603 8.26 12.42 -27.16
C VAL A 603 7.11 11.75 -26.41
N PHE A 604 6.79 10.49 -26.72
CA PHE A 604 5.76 9.73 -26.03
C PHE A 604 6.02 9.63 -24.53
N PHE A 605 7.18 9.11 -24.09
CA PHE A 605 7.48 8.92 -22.67
C PHE A 605 7.67 10.23 -21.91
N ALA A 606 8.23 11.27 -22.55
CA ALA A 606 8.37 12.59 -21.95
C ALA A 606 6.99 13.22 -21.69
N LEU A 607 6.07 13.14 -22.65
CA LEU A 607 4.71 13.66 -22.47
C LEU A 607 3.90 12.80 -21.49
N ALA A 608 4.03 11.47 -21.56
CA ALA A 608 3.38 10.57 -20.61
C ALA A 608 3.80 10.85 -19.16
N PHE A 609 5.08 11.19 -18.93
CA PHE A 609 5.55 11.69 -17.63
C PHE A 609 4.76 12.92 -17.18
N TYR A 610 4.68 13.97 -18.01
CA TYR A 610 4.00 15.22 -17.64
C TYR A 610 2.51 15.05 -17.39
N PHE A 611 1.83 14.21 -18.18
CA PHE A 611 0.41 13.95 -17.96
C PHE A 611 0.16 13.05 -16.74
N ASN A 612 1.17 12.34 -16.25
CA ASN A 612 1.09 11.52 -15.05
C ASN A 612 1.68 12.21 -13.80
N ILE A 613 2.40 13.33 -13.93
CA ILE A 613 2.97 14.06 -12.77
C ILE A 613 1.95 14.42 -11.69
N PRO A 614 0.65 14.72 -11.99
CA PRO A 614 -0.32 14.99 -10.93
C PRO A 614 -0.44 13.81 -9.95
N ARG A 615 -0.22 12.57 -10.41
CA ARG A 615 -0.24 11.37 -9.55
C ARG A 615 0.78 11.46 -8.43
N GLY A 616 1.98 11.97 -8.71
CA GLY A 616 3.10 12.13 -7.76
C GLY A 616 3.11 13.43 -6.97
N ILE A 617 2.25 14.39 -7.34
CA ILE A 617 2.02 15.65 -6.60
C ILE A 617 0.88 15.43 -5.58
N VAL A 618 -0.16 14.72 -6.00
CA VAL A 618 -1.37 14.48 -5.19
C VAL A 618 -1.16 13.31 -4.22
N ARG A 619 -0.69 12.15 -4.72
CA ARG A 619 -0.49 10.93 -3.94
C ARG A 619 0.89 10.34 -4.28
N HIS A 620 1.32 9.24 -3.69
CA HIS A 620 2.58 8.55 -4.07
C HIS A 620 3.81 9.47 -4.09
N THR A 621 3.84 10.42 -3.15
CA THR A 621 4.87 11.46 -3.02
C THR A 621 6.14 10.87 -2.36
N LEU A 622 7.18 11.70 -2.14
CA LEU A 622 8.37 11.28 -1.38
C LEU A 622 8.03 10.87 0.06
N LEU A 623 6.89 11.29 0.60
CA LEU A 623 6.42 10.90 1.92
C LEU A 623 6.13 9.39 2.03
N MET A 624 5.67 8.77 0.94
CA MET A 624 5.39 7.32 0.90
C MET A 624 6.56 6.47 0.39
N ASN A 625 7.68 7.09 -0.04
CA ASN A 625 8.78 6.41 -0.74
C ASN A 625 8.37 5.65 -2.02
N ILE A 626 7.33 6.09 -2.73
CA ILE A 626 6.82 5.41 -3.96
C ILE A 626 6.99 6.27 -5.21
N ILE A 627 8.10 7.02 -5.32
CA ILE A 627 8.32 7.98 -6.40
C ILE A 627 8.50 7.37 -7.79
N VAL A 628 8.81 6.08 -7.88
CA VAL A 628 8.85 5.33 -9.16
C VAL A 628 7.52 5.43 -9.89
N THR A 629 6.41 5.54 -9.15
CA THR A 629 5.04 5.60 -9.64
C THR A 629 4.75 6.80 -10.56
N PHE A 630 5.61 7.81 -10.59
CA PHE A 630 5.45 8.88 -11.57
C PHE A 630 6.75 9.21 -12.32
N THR A 631 7.92 8.79 -11.82
CA THR A 631 9.21 9.06 -12.46
C THR A 631 9.72 7.96 -13.40
N SER A 632 9.06 6.79 -13.43
CA SER A 632 9.50 5.59 -14.16
C SER A 632 9.70 5.77 -15.67
N THR A 633 9.03 6.73 -16.29
CA THR A 633 9.16 7.02 -17.73
C THR A 633 10.34 7.95 -18.05
N ILE A 634 10.88 8.69 -17.07
CA ILE A 634 12.00 9.62 -17.28
C ILE A 634 13.27 8.88 -17.73
N PRO A 635 13.75 7.81 -17.07
CA PRO A 635 14.94 7.09 -17.52
C PRO A 635 14.80 6.59 -18.96
N ILE A 636 13.62 6.11 -19.34
CA ILE A 636 13.31 5.64 -20.70
C ILE A 636 13.42 6.80 -21.69
N ALA A 637 12.78 7.93 -21.40
CA ALA A 637 12.83 9.12 -22.25
C ALA A 637 14.28 9.60 -22.44
N VAL A 638 15.06 9.74 -21.37
CA VAL A 638 16.45 10.20 -21.45
C VAL A 638 17.31 9.23 -22.28
N CYS A 639 17.10 7.91 -22.14
CA CYS A 639 17.77 6.91 -22.97
C CYS A 639 17.44 7.07 -24.47
N CYS A 640 16.16 7.28 -24.80
CA CYS A 640 15.73 7.58 -26.17
C CYS A 640 16.40 8.85 -26.70
N PHE A 641 16.46 9.93 -25.91
CA PHE A 641 17.10 11.19 -26.31
C PHE A 641 18.60 11.02 -26.62
N ILE A 642 19.32 10.28 -25.76
CA ILE A 642 20.73 9.98 -25.96
C ILE A 642 20.96 9.21 -27.25
N PHE A 643 20.10 8.22 -27.52
CA PHE A 643 20.16 7.46 -28.76
C PHE A 643 19.98 8.37 -29.98
N ILE A 644 19.04 9.33 -29.94
CA ILE A 644 18.86 10.32 -31.00
C ILE A 644 20.14 11.14 -31.21
N LYS A 645 20.80 11.60 -30.14
CA LYS A 645 22.02 12.42 -30.23
C LYS A 645 23.23 11.63 -30.74
N LYS A 646 23.43 10.40 -30.26
CA LYS A 646 24.60 9.57 -30.57
C LYS A 646 24.45 8.72 -31.83
N ARG A 647 23.22 8.53 -32.31
CA ARG A 647 22.86 7.67 -33.46
C ARG A 647 23.31 6.21 -33.35
N THR A 648 23.81 5.83 -32.18
CA THR A 648 24.38 4.54 -31.83
C THR A 648 23.93 4.21 -30.43
N TYR A 649 23.74 2.93 -30.12
CA TYR A 649 23.45 2.52 -28.75
C TYR A 649 24.68 2.79 -27.88
N ASN A 650 24.48 3.43 -26.73
CA ASN A 650 25.54 3.66 -25.76
C ASN A 650 25.19 2.92 -24.47
N LEU A 651 25.62 1.67 -24.39
CA LEU A 651 25.31 0.77 -23.27
C LEU A 651 25.84 1.32 -21.94
N MET A 652 27.05 1.89 -21.93
CA MET A 652 27.66 2.45 -20.71
C MET A 652 26.80 3.58 -20.15
N LEU A 653 26.36 4.50 -21.02
CA LEU A 653 25.53 5.62 -20.61
C LEU A 653 24.11 5.17 -20.20
N PHE A 654 23.54 4.18 -20.89
CA PHE A 654 22.29 3.54 -20.48
C PHE A 654 22.41 2.96 -19.06
N LEU A 655 23.42 2.12 -18.79
CA LEU A 655 23.62 1.49 -17.48
C LEU A 655 23.85 2.54 -16.39
N PHE A 656 24.67 3.56 -16.65
CA PHE A 656 24.92 4.64 -15.70
C PHE A 656 23.64 5.41 -15.35
N LEU A 657 22.77 5.67 -16.32
CA LEU A 657 21.49 6.32 -16.08
C LEU A 657 20.57 5.48 -15.20
N ILE A 658 20.41 4.19 -15.51
CA ILE A 658 19.54 3.32 -14.70
C ILE A 658 20.08 3.18 -13.28
N ILE A 659 21.40 3.06 -13.12
CA ILE A 659 22.05 3.06 -11.80
C ILE A 659 21.77 4.37 -11.06
N GLY A 660 22.07 5.51 -11.68
CA GLY A 660 21.89 6.83 -11.08
C GLY A 660 20.44 7.11 -10.68
N PHE A 661 19.47 6.74 -11.51
CA PHE A 661 18.05 6.89 -11.19
C PHE A 661 17.60 5.95 -10.08
N SER A 662 18.07 4.71 -10.06
CA SER A 662 17.72 3.77 -9.00
C SER A 662 18.29 4.20 -7.66
N PHE A 663 19.51 4.76 -7.63
CA PHE A 663 20.04 5.40 -6.43
C PHE A 663 19.14 6.53 -5.99
N LEU A 664 18.85 7.47 -6.90
CA LEU A 664 18.02 8.63 -6.63
C LEU A 664 16.65 8.26 -6.07
N VAL A 665 16.03 7.22 -6.61
CA VAL A 665 14.74 6.69 -6.13
C VAL A 665 14.83 6.16 -4.69
N LYS A 666 15.94 5.51 -4.36
CA LYS A 666 16.11 4.82 -3.06
C LYS A 666 16.87 5.65 -2.02
N LEU A 667 17.22 6.91 -2.31
CA LEU A 667 17.98 7.79 -1.41
C LEU A 667 17.32 8.00 -0.05
N ASN A 668 15.98 7.89 0.04
CA ASN A 668 15.23 8.06 1.28
C ASN A 668 15.01 6.75 2.07
N GLU A 669 15.49 5.61 1.56
CA GLU A 669 15.32 4.33 2.24
C GLU A 669 16.40 4.09 3.30
N THR A 670 16.00 3.58 4.47
CA THR A 670 16.90 3.29 5.59
C THR A 670 17.87 2.12 5.33
N SER A 671 17.55 1.26 4.35
CA SER A 671 18.42 0.19 3.88
C SER A 671 18.15 -0.12 2.42
N LEU A 672 19.23 -0.22 1.65
CA LEU A 672 19.20 -0.53 0.23
C LEU A 672 19.36 -2.02 -0.07
N LYS A 673 19.86 -2.82 0.90
CA LYS A 673 20.26 -4.22 0.68
C LYS A 673 19.06 -5.14 0.45
N GLY A 674 19.14 -5.95 -0.60
CA GLY A 674 18.20 -7.07 -0.86
C GLY A 674 16.88 -6.67 -1.52
N LYS A 675 16.76 -5.42 -1.97
CA LYS A 675 15.51 -4.86 -2.52
C LYS A 675 15.41 -4.90 -4.05
N SER A 676 16.45 -5.40 -4.74
CA SER A 676 16.46 -5.58 -6.19
C SER A 676 17.19 -6.88 -6.53
N GLN A 677 16.75 -7.56 -7.58
CA GLN A 677 17.35 -8.79 -8.07
C GLN A 677 17.19 -8.88 -9.59
N SER A 678 18.10 -9.59 -10.27
CA SER A 678 17.96 -9.86 -11.69
C SER A 678 16.77 -10.81 -11.94
N LEU A 679 16.23 -10.80 -13.18
CA LEU A 679 15.15 -11.71 -13.57
C LEU A 679 15.54 -13.18 -13.34
N LEU A 680 16.80 -13.52 -13.62
CA LEU A 680 17.27 -14.89 -13.44
C LEU A 680 17.37 -15.28 -11.96
N ALA A 681 17.90 -14.40 -11.09
CA ALA A 681 17.90 -14.67 -9.65
C ALA A 681 16.49 -14.75 -9.07
N ALA A 682 15.58 -13.89 -9.51
CA ALA A 682 14.18 -13.94 -9.11
C ALA A 682 13.54 -15.29 -9.47
N ALA A 683 13.81 -15.80 -10.67
CA ALA A 683 13.29 -17.10 -11.12
C ALA A 683 13.88 -18.27 -10.34
N ILE A 684 15.20 -18.31 -10.09
CA ILE A 684 15.86 -19.35 -9.28
C ILE A 684 15.38 -19.30 -7.81
N GLY A 685 15.19 -18.08 -7.30
CA GLY A 685 14.71 -17.81 -5.94
C GLY A 685 13.20 -17.96 -5.76
N SER A 686 12.44 -18.28 -6.81
CA SER A 686 10.97 -18.34 -6.76
C SER A 686 10.52 -19.44 -5.81
N GLN A 687 10.05 -19.04 -4.63
CA GLN A 687 9.61 -19.99 -3.61
C GLN A 687 8.32 -20.71 -4.03
N SER A 688 7.40 -20.00 -4.67
CA SER A 688 6.11 -20.56 -5.11
C SER A 688 6.26 -21.59 -6.24
N PHE A 689 7.28 -21.44 -7.09
CA PHE A 689 7.62 -22.45 -8.09
C PHE A 689 8.28 -23.67 -7.46
N ASN A 690 9.24 -23.47 -6.56
CA ASN A 690 9.98 -24.55 -5.91
C ASN A 690 9.07 -25.40 -5.00
N GLU A 691 8.07 -24.76 -4.36
CA GLU A 691 7.02 -25.44 -3.58
C GLU A 691 6.26 -26.49 -4.40
N LYS A 692 6.12 -26.30 -5.72
CA LYS A 692 5.46 -27.27 -6.61
C LYS A 692 6.18 -28.61 -6.74
N PHE A 693 7.44 -28.70 -6.31
CA PHE A 693 8.24 -29.92 -6.34
C PHE A 693 8.30 -30.64 -4.98
N GLN A 694 7.64 -30.08 -3.97
CA GLN A 694 7.41 -30.71 -2.67
C GLN A 694 6.18 -31.63 -2.71
N GLU A 695 6.04 -32.50 -1.71
CA GLU A 695 4.88 -33.40 -1.61
C GLU A 695 3.57 -32.59 -1.59
N ALA A 696 2.64 -32.98 -2.46
CA ALA A 696 1.34 -32.33 -2.55
C ALA A 696 0.35 -32.98 -1.58
N TYR A 697 -0.64 -32.20 -1.19
CA TYR A 697 -1.73 -32.61 -0.30
C TYR A 697 -3.08 -32.28 -0.96
N PRO A 698 -4.17 -32.96 -0.56
CA PRO A 698 -5.49 -32.64 -1.06
C PRO A 698 -5.89 -31.21 -0.69
N PHE A 699 -6.41 -30.50 -1.68
CA PHE A 699 -6.87 -29.13 -1.52
C PHE A 699 -8.25 -29.04 -0.84
N ASN A 700 -8.97 -30.16 -0.72
CA ASN A 700 -10.30 -30.21 -0.09
C ASN A 700 -11.28 -29.17 -0.66
N GLY A 701 -11.16 -28.90 -1.97
CA GLY A 701 -12.03 -27.96 -2.68
C GLY A 701 -11.65 -26.47 -2.56
N THR A 702 -10.53 -26.11 -1.90
CA THR A 702 -10.10 -24.71 -1.73
C THR A 702 -8.59 -24.55 -1.90
N ARG A 703 -8.14 -23.37 -2.34
CA ARG A 703 -6.71 -23.01 -2.38
C ARG A 703 -6.34 -21.95 -1.36
N THR A 704 -7.15 -21.81 -0.32
CA THR A 704 -6.88 -20.90 0.80
C THR A 704 -6.69 -21.63 2.11
N LYS A 705 -5.72 -21.19 2.91
CA LYS A 705 -5.56 -21.65 4.28
C LYS A 705 -6.59 -20.98 5.18
N PRO A 706 -7.19 -21.72 6.14
CA PRO A 706 -8.05 -21.13 7.17
C PRO A 706 -7.31 -19.99 7.88
N GLN A 707 -7.98 -18.85 8.07
CA GLN A 707 -7.43 -17.68 8.77
C GLN A 707 -8.05 -17.54 10.16
N THR A 708 -7.34 -16.86 11.05
CA THR A 708 -7.84 -16.50 12.39
C THR A 708 -9.16 -15.71 12.29
N ASP A 709 -9.26 -14.82 11.30
CA ASP A 709 -10.40 -13.91 11.11
C ASP A 709 -11.59 -14.59 10.40
N GLU A 710 -11.42 -15.80 9.85
CA GLU A 710 -12.52 -16.55 9.23
C GLU A 710 -13.64 -16.80 10.25
N LYS A 711 -13.28 -17.04 11.52
CA LYS A 711 -14.24 -17.21 12.61
C LYS A 711 -15.00 -15.92 12.93
N GLU A 712 -14.30 -14.79 12.91
CA GLU A 712 -14.92 -13.47 13.10
C GLU A 712 -15.93 -13.18 12.00
N ILE A 713 -15.57 -13.47 10.75
CA ILE A 713 -16.45 -13.28 9.59
C ILE A 713 -17.64 -14.24 9.62
N GLN A 714 -17.45 -15.49 10.04
CA GLN A 714 -18.55 -16.45 10.22
C GLN A 714 -19.50 -15.99 11.33
N TYR A 715 -18.97 -15.52 12.45
CA TYR A 715 -19.76 -14.93 13.52
C TYR A 715 -20.54 -13.70 13.02
N PHE A 716 -19.86 -12.78 12.33
CA PHE A 716 -20.48 -11.60 11.74
C PHE A 716 -21.58 -11.96 10.73
N LYS A 717 -21.33 -12.96 9.87
CA LYS A 717 -22.35 -13.51 8.96
C LYS A 717 -23.55 -14.04 9.72
N SER A 718 -23.34 -14.77 10.82
CA SER A 718 -24.44 -15.32 11.62
C SER A 718 -25.31 -14.21 12.25
N LEU A 719 -24.70 -13.09 12.66
CA LEU A 719 -25.41 -11.92 13.15
C LEU A 719 -26.25 -11.28 12.05
N LEU A 720 -25.70 -11.14 10.84
CA LEU A 720 -26.43 -10.63 9.69
C LEU A 720 -27.59 -11.54 9.30
N ASP A 721 -27.37 -12.86 9.24
CA ASP A 721 -28.40 -13.85 8.89
C ASP A 721 -29.57 -13.88 9.90
N ALA A 722 -29.32 -13.47 11.15
CA ALA A 722 -30.37 -13.37 12.18
C ALA A 722 -31.34 -12.19 11.93
N VAL A 723 -30.89 -11.13 11.26
CA VAL A 723 -31.66 -9.87 11.11
C VAL A 723 -31.96 -9.51 9.65
N LEU A 724 -31.24 -10.07 8.68
CA LEU A 724 -31.40 -9.84 7.25
C LEU A 724 -31.78 -11.13 6.51
N LYS A 725 -32.79 -11.04 5.65
CA LYS A 725 -33.12 -12.11 4.70
C LYS A 725 -31.98 -12.31 3.68
N PRO A 726 -31.85 -13.48 3.03
CA PRO A 726 -30.75 -13.74 2.07
C PRO A 726 -30.61 -12.72 0.94
N ASP A 727 -31.70 -12.12 0.49
CA ASP A 727 -31.76 -11.09 -0.57
C ASP A 727 -31.54 -9.66 -0.05
N GLU A 728 -31.63 -9.45 1.25
CA GLU A 728 -31.32 -8.17 1.89
C GLU A 728 -29.80 -8.00 2.10
N THR A 729 -29.36 -6.75 2.16
CA THR A 729 -27.96 -6.38 2.39
C THR A 729 -27.84 -5.22 3.40
N TYR A 730 -26.61 -4.88 3.75
CA TYR A 730 -26.25 -3.79 4.65
C TYR A 730 -25.46 -2.72 3.91
N PHE A 731 -25.30 -1.55 4.53
CA PHE A 731 -24.38 -0.52 4.06
C PHE A 731 -23.14 -0.48 4.97
N ASP A 732 -21.96 -0.39 4.37
CA ASP A 732 -20.71 -0.31 5.13
C ASP A 732 -20.11 1.09 5.05
N PHE A 733 -20.05 1.74 6.21
CA PHE A 733 -19.40 3.03 6.43
C PHE A 733 -18.12 2.90 7.30
N SER A 734 -17.76 1.66 7.66
CA SER A 734 -16.64 1.31 8.54
C SER A 734 -15.37 0.90 7.79
N SER A 735 -15.41 0.87 6.46
CA SER A 735 -14.32 0.46 5.56
C SER A 735 -13.98 -1.05 5.60
N HIS A 736 -14.92 -1.89 6.01
CA HIS A 736 -14.83 -3.35 5.98
C HIS A 736 -15.47 -3.94 4.71
N ASN A 737 -15.41 -3.19 3.59
CA ASN A 737 -16.29 -3.44 2.45
C ASN A 737 -16.14 -4.87 1.90
N TYR A 738 -14.96 -5.49 2.02
CA TYR A 738 -14.76 -6.86 1.55
C TYR A 738 -15.62 -7.90 2.28
N TYR A 739 -16.15 -7.59 3.46
CA TYR A 739 -17.10 -8.44 4.17
C TYR A 739 -18.35 -8.72 3.33
N PHE A 740 -18.73 -7.88 2.36
CA PHE A 740 -19.79 -8.20 1.41
C PHE A 740 -19.51 -9.53 0.68
N ALA A 741 -18.31 -9.65 0.09
CA ALA A 741 -17.90 -10.85 -0.62
C ALA A 741 -17.85 -12.08 0.32
N LEU A 742 -17.31 -11.89 1.53
CA LEU A 742 -17.07 -12.97 2.49
C LEU A 742 -18.34 -13.45 3.21
N THR A 743 -19.32 -12.57 3.42
CA THR A 743 -20.58 -12.90 4.11
C THR A 743 -21.70 -13.35 3.15
N GLY A 744 -21.48 -13.29 1.84
CA GLY A 744 -22.53 -13.66 0.87
C GLY A 744 -23.52 -12.54 0.58
N ARG A 745 -23.13 -11.27 0.78
CA ARG A 745 -24.02 -10.11 0.69
C ARG A 745 -23.61 -9.20 -0.45
N LYS A 746 -24.58 -8.68 -1.22
CA LYS A 746 -24.28 -7.81 -2.36
C LYS A 746 -23.96 -6.40 -1.85
N ASN A 747 -22.82 -5.83 -2.24
CA ASN A 747 -22.55 -4.41 -1.99
C ASN A 747 -23.67 -3.57 -2.63
N PRO A 748 -24.36 -2.71 -1.87
CA PRO A 748 -25.47 -1.93 -2.40
C PRO A 748 -25.02 -0.78 -3.32
N LEU A 749 -23.73 -0.52 -3.47
CA LEU A 749 -23.25 0.67 -4.18
C LEU A 749 -22.47 0.34 -5.45
N TYR A 750 -22.48 1.28 -6.39
CA TYR A 750 -21.61 1.22 -7.58
C TYR A 750 -20.13 1.25 -7.19
N VAL A 751 -19.75 2.04 -6.18
CA VAL A 751 -18.37 2.19 -5.75
C VAL A 751 -18.01 1.11 -4.73
N ASN A 752 -16.96 0.33 -5.01
CA ASN A 752 -16.61 -0.83 -4.18
C ASN A 752 -16.03 -0.44 -2.81
N GLN A 753 -15.13 0.56 -2.75
CA GLN A 753 -14.57 1.07 -1.49
C GLN A 753 -15.36 2.30 -1.00
N THR A 754 -16.58 2.09 -0.51
CA THR A 754 -17.39 3.17 0.07
C THR A 754 -17.11 3.30 1.58
N PRO A 755 -17.01 4.52 2.14
CA PRO A 755 -17.22 5.82 1.50
C PRO A 755 -15.98 6.42 0.84
N LEU A 756 -14.82 5.78 1.02
CA LEU A 756 -13.52 6.39 0.83
C LEU A 756 -13.22 6.81 -0.63
N MET A 757 -13.87 6.18 -1.60
CA MET A 757 -13.75 6.54 -3.02
C MET A 757 -14.78 7.55 -3.53
N LEU A 758 -15.79 7.92 -2.72
CA LEU A 758 -16.76 8.93 -3.12
C LEU A 758 -16.07 10.30 -3.23
N ASN A 759 -16.26 10.98 -4.35
CA ASN A 759 -15.68 12.28 -4.66
C ASN A 759 -16.75 13.39 -4.71
N GLY A 760 -16.71 14.30 -3.74
CA GLY A 760 -17.63 15.44 -3.64
C GLY A 760 -19.09 15.07 -3.40
N ASP A 761 -19.94 16.10 -3.36
CA ASP A 761 -21.36 15.99 -2.99
C ASP A 761 -22.18 15.17 -4.01
N PHE A 762 -21.86 15.27 -5.29
CA PHE A 762 -22.58 14.51 -6.34
C PHE A 762 -22.50 13.00 -6.11
N SER A 763 -21.30 12.47 -5.85
CA SER A 763 -21.15 11.02 -5.61
C SER A 763 -21.78 10.57 -4.29
N GLN A 764 -21.80 11.43 -3.26
CA GLN A 764 -22.52 11.15 -2.01
C GLN A 764 -24.04 11.13 -2.21
N GLN A 765 -24.59 12.06 -3.03
CA GLN A 765 -26.01 12.07 -3.39
C GLN A 765 -26.39 10.78 -4.13
N ARG A 766 -25.56 10.32 -5.07
CA ARG A 766 -25.76 9.03 -5.76
C ARG A 766 -25.74 7.85 -4.82
N ALA A 767 -24.73 7.77 -3.95
CA ALA A 767 -24.68 6.72 -2.93
C ALA A 767 -25.93 6.73 -2.04
N LEU A 768 -26.44 7.92 -1.65
CA LEU A 768 -27.68 8.04 -0.88
C LEU A 768 -28.92 7.58 -1.66
N GLU A 769 -29.03 7.89 -2.94
CA GLU A 769 -30.12 7.41 -3.81
C GLU A 769 -30.10 5.88 -3.90
N GLU A 770 -28.92 5.28 -4.08
CA GLU A 770 -28.76 3.82 -4.13
C GLU A 770 -29.10 3.16 -2.77
N ILE A 771 -28.66 3.74 -1.65
CA ILE A 771 -28.98 3.26 -0.28
C ILE A 771 -30.50 3.32 -0.02
N LYS A 772 -31.14 4.44 -0.38
CA LYS A 772 -32.59 4.62 -0.20
C LYS A 772 -33.38 3.67 -1.11
N GLY A 773 -32.98 3.55 -2.37
CA GLY A 773 -33.63 2.66 -3.34
C GLY A 773 -33.55 1.18 -2.96
N LYS A 774 -32.48 0.76 -2.26
CA LYS A 774 -32.29 -0.62 -1.78
C LYS A 774 -32.86 -0.90 -0.38
N ASN A 775 -33.51 0.09 0.24
CA ASN A 775 -34.19 -0.06 1.53
C ASN A 775 -33.31 -0.65 2.66
N ILE A 776 -32.05 -0.19 2.73
CA ILE A 776 -31.05 -0.69 3.67
C ILE A 776 -31.55 -0.59 5.13
N SER A 777 -31.36 -1.68 5.88
CA SER A 777 -31.85 -1.82 7.25
C SER A 777 -30.74 -1.89 8.30
N VAL A 778 -29.53 -2.21 7.87
CA VAL A 778 -28.34 -2.34 8.72
C VAL A 778 -27.22 -1.48 8.12
N VAL A 779 -26.51 -0.72 8.96
CA VAL A 779 -25.34 0.08 8.61
C VAL A 779 -24.19 -0.29 9.53
N LEU A 780 -22.99 -0.45 9.00
CA LEU A 780 -21.76 -0.62 9.80
C LEU A 780 -21.06 0.72 9.93
N MET A 781 -20.81 1.14 11.17
CA MET A 781 -20.06 2.35 11.51
C MET A 781 -18.71 1.97 12.12
N SER A 782 -17.68 2.78 11.92
CA SER A 782 -16.37 2.56 12.53
C SER A 782 -16.36 2.92 14.02
N ASP A 783 -15.68 2.12 14.84
CA ASP A 783 -15.39 2.45 16.23
C ASP A 783 -14.05 3.21 16.38
N SER A 784 -13.72 3.71 17.57
CA SER A 784 -12.45 4.39 17.86
C SER A 784 -11.20 3.55 17.65
N THR A 785 -11.31 2.24 17.77
CA THR A 785 -10.22 1.28 17.53
C THR A 785 -9.95 1.05 16.03
N ASN A 786 -10.88 1.46 15.15
CA ASN A 786 -10.76 1.29 13.71
C ASN A 786 -9.82 2.34 13.11
N MET A 787 -8.70 1.88 12.55
CA MET A 787 -7.71 2.75 11.92
C MET A 787 -8.26 3.58 10.75
N TRP A 788 -9.33 3.10 10.10
CA TRP A 788 -9.98 3.75 8.97
C TRP A 788 -11.09 4.73 9.37
N ARG A 789 -11.37 4.92 10.67
CA ARG A 789 -12.28 5.97 11.17
C ARG A 789 -11.79 7.38 10.81
N THR A 790 -10.48 7.53 10.69
CA THR A 790 -9.80 8.75 10.23
C THR A 790 -8.89 8.40 9.06
N ILE A 791 -9.08 9.07 7.92
CA ILE A 791 -8.19 8.94 6.77
C ILE A 791 -7.50 10.25 6.54
N ASP A 792 -6.17 10.18 6.41
CA ASP A 792 -5.31 11.36 6.31
C ASP A 792 -5.62 12.36 7.45
N GLU A 793 -5.81 11.83 8.66
CA GLU A 793 -6.17 12.55 9.91
C GLU A 793 -7.57 13.19 9.96
N VAL A 794 -8.38 13.06 8.90
CA VAL A 794 -9.75 13.58 8.86
C VAL A 794 -10.77 12.47 9.13
N SER A 795 -11.71 12.72 10.05
CA SER A 795 -12.81 11.78 10.33
C SER A 795 -13.66 11.53 9.08
N VAL A 796 -13.93 10.25 8.81
CA VAL A 796 -14.78 9.80 7.69
C VAL A 796 -16.19 10.43 7.78
N ASP A 797 -16.72 10.60 8.98
CA ASP A 797 -18.02 11.26 9.22
C ASP A 797 -18.07 12.70 8.71
N LEU A 798 -16.95 13.41 8.78
CA LEU A 798 -16.83 14.80 8.31
C LEU A 798 -16.64 14.84 6.79
N LYS A 799 -15.81 13.96 6.25
CA LYS A 799 -15.51 13.87 4.82
C LYS A 799 -16.74 13.48 4.01
N TYR A 800 -17.58 12.59 4.57
CA TYR A 800 -18.79 12.07 3.93
C TYR A 800 -20.04 12.47 4.70
N TYR A 801 -20.14 13.77 4.99
CA TYR A 801 -21.16 14.34 5.87
C TYR A 801 -22.59 14.01 5.44
N MET A 802 -22.90 13.88 4.14
CA MET A 802 -24.27 13.60 3.69
C MET A 802 -24.70 12.19 4.08
N LEU A 803 -23.76 11.23 3.98
CA LEU A 803 -23.97 9.85 4.37
C LEU A 803 -24.06 9.73 5.89
N SER A 804 -23.13 10.34 6.64
CA SER A 804 -23.13 10.28 8.10
C SER A 804 -24.39 10.93 8.70
N GLU A 805 -24.80 12.11 8.22
CA GLU A 805 -26.04 12.78 8.63
C GLU A 805 -27.28 11.91 8.36
N TYR A 806 -27.35 11.27 7.19
CA TYR A 806 -28.44 10.35 6.86
C TYR A 806 -28.46 9.14 7.81
N VAL A 807 -27.31 8.53 8.08
CA VAL A 807 -27.21 7.39 9.00
C VAL A 807 -27.63 7.80 10.41
N TYR A 808 -27.08 8.89 10.95
CA TYR A 808 -27.37 9.38 12.30
C TYR A 808 -28.82 9.81 12.50
N HIS A 809 -29.45 10.33 11.45
CA HIS A 809 -30.87 10.67 11.47
C HIS A 809 -31.77 9.43 11.50
N ASN A 810 -31.47 8.40 10.70
CA ASN A 810 -32.40 7.30 10.41
C ASN A 810 -32.10 5.99 11.16
N PHE A 811 -30.90 5.82 11.69
CA PHE A 811 -30.43 4.58 12.31
C PHE A 811 -30.03 4.79 13.78
N LYS A 812 -30.01 3.70 14.54
CA LYS A 812 -29.65 3.64 15.96
C LYS A 812 -28.71 2.45 16.20
N PRO A 813 -27.64 2.61 17.00
CA PRO A 813 -26.72 1.51 17.29
C PRO A 813 -27.45 0.37 18.02
N ILE A 814 -27.12 -0.87 17.68
CA ILE A 814 -27.71 -2.08 18.28
C ILE A 814 -26.66 -3.00 18.89
N LEU A 815 -25.45 -3.04 18.33
CA LEU A 815 -24.38 -3.93 18.73
C LEU A 815 -23.03 -3.28 18.45
N LYS A 816 -22.08 -3.41 19.37
CA LYS A 816 -20.68 -3.01 19.18
C LYS A 816 -19.82 -4.26 19.13
N LEU A 817 -19.04 -4.38 18.06
CA LEU A 817 -17.99 -5.38 17.84
C LEU A 817 -16.62 -4.74 18.12
N LYS A 818 -15.52 -5.44 17.82
CA LYS A 818 -14.15 -5.00 18.12
C LYS A 818 -13.83 -3.59 17.58
N ASP A 819 -14.15 -3.35 16.31
CA ASP A 819 -13.84 -2.11 15.57
C ASP A 819 -15.01 -1.62 14.68
N ILE A 820 -16.17 -2.27 14.81
CA ILE A 820 -17.41 -1.95 14.10
C ILE A 820 -18.54 -1.75 15.10
N ILE A 821 -19.36 -0.74 14.87
CA ILE A 821 -20.66 -0.56 15.53
C ILE A 821 -21.75 -0.83 14.50
N MET A 822 -22.59 -1.82 14.76
CA MET A 822 -23.75 -2.13 13.93
C MET A 822 -24.90 -1.19 14.31
N PHE A 823 -25.40 -0.47 13.31
CA PHE A 823 -26.55 0.41 13.36
C PHE A 823 -27.72 -0.24 12.63
N VAL A 824 -28.93 -0.05 13.14
CA VAL A 824 -30.16 -0.54 12.51
C VAL A 824 -31.16 0.57 12.39
N ARG A 825 -32.02 0.48 11.38
CA ARG A 825 -33.04 1.49 11.13
C ARG A 825 -33.96 1.62 12.34
N LYS A 826 -34.31 2.86 12.72
CA LYS A 826 -35.01 3.15 13.98
C LYS A 826 -36.34 2.41 14.14
N ASP A 827 -37.09 2.22 13.05
CA ASP A 827 -38.35 1.46 12.98
C ASP A 827 -38.16 -0.06 13.16
N LYS A 828 -36.99 -0.60 12.83
CA LYS A 828 -36.66 -2.03 12.95
C LYS A 828 -35.90 -2.38 14.23
N TRP A 829 -35.48 -1.39 15.02
CA TRP A 829 -34.57 -1.58 16.14
C TRP A 829 -35.07 -2.58 17.19
N GLU A 830 -36.32 -2.44 17.65
CA GLU A 830 -36.90 -3.35 18.65
C GLU A 830 -37.01 -4.79 18.13
N THR A 831 -37.44 -4.94 16.86
CA THR A 831 -37.57 -6.24 16.19
C THR A 831 -36.23 -6.94 16.11
N TYR A 832 -35.20 -6.25 15.62
CA TYR A 832 -33.86 -6.82 15.45
C TYR A 832 -33.19 -7.09 16.79
N LYS A 833 -33.43 -6.26 17.80
CA LYS A 833 -32.92 -6.50 19.15
C LYS A 833 -33.50 -7.77 19.75
N LYS A 834 -34.80 -8.01 19.57
CA LYS A 834 -35.45 -9.25 19.97
C LYS A 834 -34.87 -10.46 19.22
N GLN A 835 -34.70 -10.35 17.91
CA GLN A 835 -34.13 -11.43 17.08
C GLN A 835 -32.72 -11.82 17.52
N LEU A 836 -31.85 -10.83 17.73
CA LEU A 836 -30.49 -11.04 18.22
C LEU A 836 -30.48 -11.69 19.61
N ASN A 837 -31.31 -11.21 20.53
CA ASN A 837 -31.42 -11.81 21.87
C ASN A 837 -31.95 -13.25 21.88
N THR A 838 -32.77 -13.62 20.88
CA THR A 838 -33.29 -15.00 20.73
C THR A 838 -32.37 -15.92 19.92
N SER A 839 -31.38 -15.37 19.19
CA SER A 839 -30.41 -16.21 18.52
C SER A 839 -29.51 -16.84 19.60
N LYS A 840 -29.31 -18.16 19.52
CA LYS A 840 -28.46 -18.91 20.48
C LYS A 840 -27.00 -18.43 20.49
N THR A 841 -26.64 -17.46 19.66
CA THR A 841 -25.31 -16.92 19.42
C THR A 841 -24.83 -15.92 20.49
N ILE A 842 -25.66 -15.51 21.47
CA ILE A 842 -25.34 -14.39 22.40
C ILE A 842 -25.20 -14.79 23.89
N LEU A 843 -25.50 -16.03 24.32
CA LEU A 843 -25.53 -16.37 25.75
C LEU A 843 -24.20 -16.96 26.30
N THR A 844 -23.33 -16.10 26.81
CA THR A 844 -22.25 -16.48 27.77
C THR A 844 -22.12 -15.44 28.90
N ASP A 845 -23.21 -14.81 29.32
CA ASP A 845 -23.22 -14.06 30.59
C ASP A 845 -23.67 -15.00 31.72
N PHE A 846 -22.72 -15.49 32.51
CA PHE A 846 -23.00 -16.36 33.66
C PHE A 846 -21.92 -16.20 34.75
N MET A 847 -22.33 -16.32 36.01
CA MET A 847 -21.46 -16.12 37.16
C MET A 847 -21.43 -17.37 38.05
N ILE A 848 -20.24 -17.71 38.52
CA ILE A 848 -20.03 -18.76 39.52
C ILE A 848 -19.64 -18.09 40.82
N SER A 849 -20.53 -18.18 41.81
CA SER A 849 -20.34 -17.64 43.15
C SER A 849 -20.51 -18.69 44.26
N ASP A 850 -20.75 -19.94 43.88
CA ASP A 850 -20.89 -21.08 44.80
C ASP A 850 -19.93 -22.20 44.41
N PHE A 851 -18.73 -22.16 45.00
CA PHE A 851 -17.65 -23.12 44.75
C PHE A 851 -17.80 -24.41 45.57
N SER A 852 -18.82 -24.52 46.44
CA SER A 852 -19.07 -25.74 47.23
C SER A 852 -19.40 -26.98 46.38
N LYS A 853 -19.80 -26.76 45.13
CA LYS A 853 -20.13 -27.80 44.15
C LYS A 853 -18.94 -28.27 43.31
N ILE A 854 -17.80 -27.57 43.39
CA ILE A 854 -16.59 -27.95 42.67
C ILE A 854 -15.88 -29.04 43.48
N ASN A 855 -15.58 -30.17 42.82
CA ASN A 855 -14.76 -31.21 43.44
C ASN A 855 -13.29 -30.76 43.49
N VAL A 856 -12.90 -30.16 44.62
CA VAL A 856 -11.54 -29.64 44.85
C VAL A 856 -10.46 -30.71 44.68
N GLY A 857 -10.78 -32.00 44.90
CA GLY A 857 -9.84 -33.11 44.69
C GLY A 857 -9.47 -33.38 43.23
N LYS A 858 -10.16 -32.76 42.26
CA LYS A 858 -9.82 -32.82 40.83
C LYS A 858 -8.98 -31.62 40.34
N LEU A 859 -8.76 -30.61 41.18
CA LEU A 859 -7.92 -29.47 40.83
C LEU A 859 -6.44 -29.86 40.97
N ASN A 860 -5.61 -29.46 40.02
CA ASN A 860 -4.17 -29.64 40.14
C ASN A 860 -3.61 -28.47 40.93
N ASN A 861 -2.90 -28.76 42.02
CA ASN A 861 -2.25 -27.76 42.86
C ASN A 861 -0.73 -28.00 42.90
N ASN A 862 0.03 -26.91 43.00
CA ASN A 862 1.46 -26.93 43.28
C ASN A 862 1.73 -26.03 44.47
N GLN A 863 2.25 -26.59 45.56
CA GLN A 863 2.63 -25.86 46.78
C GLN A 863 1.56 -24.88 47.31
N ILE A 864 0.29 -25.22 47.12
CA ILE A 864 -0.87 -24.43 47.55
C ILE A 864 -1.96 -25.37 48.03
N SER A 865 -2.62 -25.01 49.13
CA SER A 865 -3.77 -25.74 49.66
C SER A 865 -5.07 -25.04 49.27
N VAL A 866 -6.06 -25.84 48.86
CA VAL A 866 -7.35 -25.36 48.34
C VAL A 866 -8.46 -25.90 49.22
N ALA A 867 -9.32 -25.02 49.73
CA ALA A 867 -10.48 -25.41 50.53
C ALA A 867 -11.70 -24.57 50.17
N PRO A 868 -12.91 -25.14 50.15
CA PRO A 868 -14.13 -24.35 50.06
C PRO A 868 -14.27 -23.47 51.32
N SER A 869 -14.68 -22.22 51.13
CA SER A 869 -14.95 -21.27 52.21
C SER A 869 -16.35 -21.47 52.78
N GLU A 870 -16.55 -21.11 54.06
CA GLU A 870 -17.88 -20.98 54.68
C GLU A 870 -18.77 -19.96 53.96
N ARG A 871 -18.16 -19.00 53.23
CA ARG A 871 -18.84 -18.02 52.38
C ARG A 871 -19.12 -18.53 50.95
N LYS A 872 -19.02 -19.83 50.71
CA LYS A 872 -19.16 -20.48 49.40
C LYS A 872 -18.09 -20.09 48.37
N GLY A 873 -17.02 -19.39 48.77
CA GLY A 873 -15.84 -19.09 47.96
C GLY A 873 -14.80 -20.23 47.93
N LEU A 874 -13.64 -19.98 47.32
CA LEU A 874 -12.51 -20.91 47.27
C LEU A 874 -11.27 -20.28 47.92
N VAL A 875 -10.83 -20.82 49.05
CA VAL A 875 -9.67 -20.36 49.81
C VAL A 875 -8.41 -21.02 49.27
N LEU A 876 -7.42 -20.21 48.92
CA LEU A 876 -6.10 -20.61 48.44
C LEU A 876 -5.05 -20.16 49.45
N THR A 877 -4.32 -21.11 50.05
CA THR A 877 -3.27 -20.83 51.04
C THR A 877 -1.93 -21.34 50.55
N SER A 878 -0.98 -20.42 50.37
CA SER A 878 0.34 -20.68 49.78
C SER A 878 1.28 -21.34 50.77
N ALA A 879 1.96 -22.41 50.35
CA ALA A 879 2.76 -23.28 51.20
C ALA A 879 4.22 -23.46 50.75
N GLY A 880 4.69 -22.71 49.73
CA GLY A 880 6.08 -22.79 49.24
C GLY A 880 6.42 -21.82 48.10
N SER A 881 7.48 -22.14 47.34
CA SER A 881 7.94 -21.40 46.15
C SER A 881 7.15 -21.80 44.90
N ASP A 882 6.52 -20.82 44.24
CA ASP A 882 5.62 -20.99 43.07
C ASP A 882 4.25 -21.65 43.37
N PRO A 883 3.44 -21.09 44.28
CA PRO A 883 2.11 -21.62 44.64
C PRO A 883 1.06 -21.34 43.55
N PHE A 884 0.49 -22.38 42.91
CA PHE A 884 -0.54 -22.20 41.88
C PHE A 884 -1.58 -23.32 41.79
N ILE A 885 -2.73 -23.00 41.20
CA ILE A 885 -3.79 -23.97 40.86
C ILE A 885 -4.14 -23.95 39.36
N THR A 886 -4.52 -25.12 38.81
CA THR A 886 -5.07 -25.28 37.45
C THR A 886 -6.26 -26.25 37.46
N GLY A 887 -7.00 -26.34 36.35
CA GLY A 887 -8.15 -27.25 36.19
C GLY A 887 -9.50 -26.65 36.60
N ILE A 888 -9.57 -25.34 36.85
CA ILE A 888 -10.81 -24.66 37.27
C ILE A 888 -11.84 -24.68 36.13
N ILE A 889 -11.44 -24.36 34.89
CA ILE A 889 -12.37 -24.31 33.75
C ILE A 889 -12.90 -25.71 33.38
N PRO A 890 -12.07 -26.77 33.31
CA PRO A 890 -12.55 -28.14 33.17
C PRO A 890 -13.56 -28.55 34.25
N ALA A 891 -13.28 -28.24 35.53
CA ALA A 891 -14.15 -28.60 36.63
C ALA A 891 -15.52 -27.91 36.56
N ILE A 892 -15.55 -26.65 36.12
CA ILE A 892 -16.78 -25.90 35.87
C ILE A 892 -17.55 -26.50 34.68
N SER A 893 -16.84 -26.90 33.62
CA SER A 893 -17.41 -27.41 32.38
C SER A 893 -18.18 -28.74 32.55
N GLU A 894 -17.96 -29.47 33.66
CA GLU A 894 -18.76 -30.65 34.02
C GLU A 894 -20.22 -30.29 34.37
N THR A 895 -20.47 -29.03 34.77
CA THR A 895 -21.79 -28.56 35.24
C THR A 895 -22.43 -27.53 34.30
N THR A 896 -21.68 -26.93 33.39
CA THR A 896 -22.14 -25.88 32.48
C THR A 896 -21.49 -26.04 31.10
N ALA A 897 -22.29 -26.01 30.02
CA ALA A 897 -21.77 -26.12 28.66
C ALA A 897 -21.30 -24.76 28.13
N PHE A 898 -20.10 -24.72 27.53
CA PHE A 898 -19.51 -23.50 26.96
C PHE A 898 -19.27 -23.62 25.46
N GLU A 899 -19.52 -22.51 24.74
CA GLU A 899 -19.08 -22.39 23.36
C GLU A 899 -17.58 -22.09 23.34
N LYS A 900 -16.79 -23.12 23.05
CA LYS A 900 -15.32 -23.11 23.15
C LYS A 900 -14.62 -22.05 22.29
N ASN A 901 -15.33 -21.43 21.35
CA ASN A 901 -14.76 -20.53 20.34
C ASN A 901 -15.28 -19.09 20.42
N ALA A 902 -16.16 -18.77 21.38
CA ALA A 902 -16.66 -17.40 21.54
C ALA A 902 -15.68 -16.53 22.35
N PRO A 903 -15.47 -15.25 21.99
CA PRO A 903 -14.71 -14.32 22.82
C PRO A 903 -15.40 -14.14 24.18
N VAL A 904 -14.63 -14.00 25.25
CA VAL A 904 -15.17 -13.96 26.62
C VAL A 904 -14.34 -13.03 27.50
N ASN A 905 -15.03 -12.24 28.32
CA ASN A 905 -14.45 -11.56 29.47
C ASN A 905 -14.60 -12.45 30.70
N ILE A 906 -13.51 -12.63 31.45
CA ILE A 906 -13.49 -13.38 32.70
C ILE A 906 -13.04 -12.45 33.83
N ASP A 907 -13.95 -12.16 34.76
CA ASP A 907 -13.66 -11.39 35.96
C ASP A 907 -13.57 -12.34 37.17
N ILE A 908 -12.38 -12.48 37.73
CA ILE A 908 -12.11 -13.27 38.95
C ILE A 908 -12.11 -12.30 40.14
N LYS A 909 -13.11 -12.42 40.99
CA LYS A 909 -13.30 -11.59 42.18
C LYS A 909 -12.78 -12.29 43.42
N PHE A 910 -12.24 -11.53 44.36
CA PHE A 910 -11.66 -12.00 45.61
C PHE A 910 -12.32 -11.34 46.84
N PHE A 911 -12.37 -12.04 47.97
CA PHE A 911 -12.80 -11.50 49.27
C PHE A 911 -11.58 -10.97 50.03
N ASP A 912 -11.60 -9.69 50.44
CA ASP A 912 -10.70 -9.05 51.42
C ASP A 912 -9.23 -9.55 51.37
N SER A 913 -8.72 -9.79 50.16
CA SER A 913 -7.44 -10.44 49.90
C SER A 913 -6.39 -9.37 49.62
N ASN A 914 -5.20 -9.51 50.22
CA ASN A 914 -4.08 -8.59 50.04
C ASN A 914 -2.85 -9.35 49.52
N GLY A 915 -2.30 -8.86 48.41
CA GLY A 915 -1.04 -9.35 47.83
C GLY A 915 -1.11 -9.68 46.34
N PRO A 916 0.02 -10.04 45.71
CA PRO A 916 0.09 -10.28 44.28
C PRO A 916 -0.57 -11.60 43.89
N VAL A 917 -1.35 -11.55 42.81
CA VAL A 917 -1.91 -12.71 42.11
C VAL A 917 -1.60 -12.57 40.63
N GLN A 918 -1.22 -13.66 39.97
CA GLN A 918 -1.04 -13.71 38.51
C GLN A 918 -1.94 -14.79 37.93
N VAL A 919 -2.71 -14.42 36.90
CA VAL A 919 -3.63 -15.35 36.25
C VAL A 919 -3.14 -15.58 34.82
N PHE A 920 -2.75 -16.81 34.54
CA PHE A 920 -2.43 -17.29 33.21
C PHE A 920 -3.66 -17.93 32.57
N TYR A 921 -3.75 -17.88 31.24
CA TYR A 921 -4.81 -18.53 30.48
C TYR A 921 -4.25 -19.35 29.33
N LEU A 922 -4.96 -20.43 28.97
CA LEU A 922 -4.60 -21.31 27.87
C LEU A 922 -5.75 -21.36 26.86
N LEU A 923 -5.54 -20.85 25.64
CA LEU A 923 -6.55 -20.86 24.58
C LEU A 923 -6.58 -22.20 23.82
N PRO A 924 -7.68 -22.53 23.11
CA PRO A 924 -7.74 -23.73 22.26
C PRO A 924 -6.60 -23.74 21.21
N GLY A 925 -5.80 -24.82 21.20
CA GLY A 925 -4.64 -24.98 20.31
C GLY A 925 -3.28 -24.62 20.95
N GLN A 926 -3.27 -24.04 22.15
CA GLN A 926 -2.05 -23.84 22.94
C GLN A 926 -1.79 -25.06 23.85
N GLU A 927 -0.52 -25.40 24.02
CA GLU A 927 -0.09 -26.54 24.85
C GLU A 927 0.57 -26.13 26.17
N THR A 928 1.06 -24.89 26.30
CA THR A 928 1.79 -24.41 27.47
C THR A 928 1.37 -23.00 27.90
N TYR A 929 1.45 -22.71 29.21
CA TYR A 929 1.29 -21.35 29.76
C TYR A 929 2.54 -20.50 29.48
N THR A 930 2.37 -19.23 29.13
CA THR A 930 3.46 -18.29 28.84
C THR A 930 3.22 -16.95 29.56
N GLU A 931 4.29 -16.20 29.85
CA GLU A 931 4.20 -14.88 30.48
C GLU A 931 3.37 -13.88 29.67
N GLU A 932 3.45 -13.96 28.34
CA GLU A 932 2.65 -13.13 27.41
C GLU A 932 1.14 -13.38 27.57
N ASN A 933 0.74 -14.57 28.03
CA ASN A 933 -0.66 -14.97 28.23
C ASN A 933 -1.04 -14.94 29.71
N SER A 934 -0.72 -13.85 30.40
CA SER A 934 -1.01 -13.69 31.82
C SER A 934 -1.38 -12.26 32.21
N VAL A 935 -2.11 -12.11 33.31
CA VAL A 935 -2.41 -10.82 33.94
C VAL A 935 -1.99 -10.89 35.40
N ARG A 936 -1.02 -10.06 35.78
CA ARG A 936 -0.58 -9.90 37.17
C ARG A 936 -1.23 -8.68 37.80
N LYS A 937 -1.77 -8.84 39.00
CA LYS A 937 -2.42 -7.77 39.76
C LYS A 937 -2.19 -7.92 41.25
N THR A 938 -1.97 -6.81 41.94
CA THR A 938 -1.87 -6.78 43.41
C THR A 938 -3.24 -6.47 44.01
N LEU A 939 -3.81 -7.40 44.76
CA LEU A 939 -5.13 -7.26 45.37
C LEU A 939 -5.09 -6.30 46.56
N SER A 940 -6.14 -5.49 46.70
CA SER A 940 -6.39 -4.60 47.84
C SER A 940 -7.88 -4.47 48.15
N ALA A 941 -8.24 -3.88 49.29
CA ALA A 941 -9.64 -3.61 49.65
C ALA A 941 -10.40 -2.73 48.62
N ALA A 942 -9.69 -1.90 47.85
CA ALA A 942 -10.27 -1.10 46.77
C ALA A 942 -10.25 -1.81 45.40
N GLU A 943 -9.35 -2.77 45.21
CA GLU A 943 -9.16 -3.50 43.95
C GLU A 943 -9.07 -5.01 44.19
N ASN A 944 -10.21 -5.69 44.07
CA ASN A 944 -10.35 -7.11 44.38
C ASN A 944 -10.74 -7.97 43.17
N THR A 945 -10.56 -7.47 41.94
CA THR A 945 -10.96 -8.17 40.71
C THR A 945 -9.80 -8.22 39.71
N VAL A 946 -9.55 -9.40 39.15
CA VAL A 946 -8.64 -9.65 38.02
C VAL A 946 -9.49 -9.94 36.78
N SER A 947 -9.32 -9.12 35.75
CA SER A 947 -10.11 -9.19 34.50
C SER A 947 -9.25 -9.71 33.35
N LEU A 948 -9.77 -10.70 32.62
CA LEU A 948 -9.21 -11.22 31.38
C LEU A 948 -10.16 -10.92 30.24
N ASN A 949 -9.67 -10.40 29.12
CA ASN A 949 -10.45 -10.23 27.89
C ASN A 949 -9.86 -11.14 26.81
N LEU A 950 -10.57 -12.21 26.47
CA LEU A 950 -10.06 -13.33 25.68
C LEU A 950 -10.78 -13.44 24.34
N SER A 951 -10.02 -13.76 23.29
CA SER A 951 -10.56 -13.96 21.93
C SER A 951 -11.33 -15.27 21.75
N ALA A 952 -11.19 -16.21 22.69
CA ALA A 952 -11.93 -17.46 22.75
C ALA A 952 -12.06 -17.92 24.21
N PHE A 953 -13.04 -18.78 24.48
CA PHE A 953 -13.19 -19.42 25.80
C PHE A 953 -11.94 -20.28 26.11
N PRO A 954 -11.25 -20.04 27.25
CA PRO A 954 -9.99 -20.72 27.53
C PRO A 954 -10.23 -22.21 27.77
N LYS A 955 -9.27 -23.03 27.34
CA LYS A 955 -9.19 -24.45 27.71
C LYS A 955 -9.01 -24.61 29.21
N ASP A 956 -8.18 -23.76 29.82
CA ASP A 956 -7.96 -23.71 31.25
C ASP A 956 -7.36 -22.36 31.70
N ILE A 957 -7.40 -22.10 33.00
CA ILE A 957 -6.70 -20.97 33.64
C ILE A 957 -5.79 -21.49 34.76
N ARG A 958 -4.63 -20.85 34.92
CA ARG A 958 -3.70 -21.08 36.02
C ARG A 958 -3.67 -19.83 36.92
N ILE A 959 -3.91 -20.00 38.22
CA ILE A 959 -3.92 -18.89 39.19
C ILE A 959 -2.74 -19.08 40.15
N ASP A 960 -1.81 -18.14 40.09
CA ASP A 960 -0.60 -18.09 40.91
C ASP A 960 -0.82 -17.12 42.06
N CYS A 961 -0.63 -17.62 43.28
CA CYS A 961 -0.96 -16.91 44.50
C CYS A 961 0.29 -16.58 45.31
N ASP A 962 1.02 -15.54 44.92
CA ASP A 962 2.21 -15.10 45.66
C ASP A 962 1.88 -14.57 47.07
N ALA A 963 0.60 -14.28 47.34
CA ALA A 963 0.10 -13.90 48.65
C ALA A 963 -0.08 -15.11 49.58
N PRO A 964 0.12 -14.96 50.92
CA PRO A 964 0.02 -16.09 51.87
C PRO A 964 -1.35 -16.77 51.87
N LYS A 965 -2.42 -16.01 51.65
CA LYS A 965 -3.80 -16.49 51.61
C LYS A 965 -4.66 -15.55 50.77
N VAL A 966 -5.40 -16.10 49.80
CA VAL A 966 -6.41 -15.37 49.01
C VAL A 966 -7.69 -16.20 48.92
N GLU A 967 -8.84 -15.54 48.78
CA GLU A 967 -10.12 -16.23 48.67
C GLU A 967 -10.89 -15.75 47.44
N ILE A 968 -11.17 -16.65 46.50
CA ILE A 968 -11.97 -16.36 45.31
C ILE A 968 -13.44 -16.31 45.71
N SER A 969 -14.09 -15.19 45.44
CA SER A 969 -15.50 -14.94 45.75
C SER A 969 -16.42 -15.27 44.57
N ALA A 970 -16.00 -14.95 43.35
CA ALA A 970 -16.75 -15.27 42.15
C ALA A 970 -15.85 -15.32 40.91
N ILE A 971 -16.26 -16.10 39.91
CA ILE A 971 -15.75 -15.98 38.54
C ILE A 971 -16.94 -15.63 37.65
N HIS A 972 -16.89 -14.46 37.03
CA HIS A 972 -17.93 -13.97 36.15
C HIS A 972 -17.45 -14.04 34.70
N PHE A 973 -18.20 -14.75 33.87
CA PHE A 973 -17.99 -14.83 32.44
C PHE A 973 -19.03 -13.93 31.77
N SER A 974 -18.59 -13.04 30.90
CA SER A 974 -19.48 -12.19 30.13
C SER A 974 -19.00 -12.07 28.69
N ASN A 975 -19.95 -11.99 27.76
CA ASN A 975 -19.65 -11.51 26.42
C ASN A 975 -19.33 -10.00 26.48
N PRO A 976 -18.49 -9.46 25.58
CA PRO A 976 -18.15 -8.03 25.54
C PRO A 976 -19.35 -7.10 25.25
N VAL A 977 -20.58 -7.62 25.14
CA VAL A 977 -21.80 -6.85 24.90
C VAL A 977 -22.33 -6.27 26.22
N ASN A 978 -21.70 -5.21 26.71
CA ASN A 978 -22.28 -4.37 27.77
C ASN A 978 -23.29 -3.39 27.13
N PRO A 979 -24.59 -3.42 27.48
CA PRO A 979 -25.60 -2.55 26.86
C PRO A 979 -25.31 -1.05 27.00
N ASN A 980 -24.55 -0.64 28.02
CA ASN A 980 -24.16 0.74 28.25
C ASN A 980 -22.93 1.18 27.43
N SER A 981 -22.18 0.26 26.79
CA SER A 981 -21.00 0.56 25.96
C SER A 981 -21.28 0.59 24.45
N ILE A 982 -22.54 0.42 24.02
CA ILE A 982 -22.94 0.33 22.60
C ILE A 982 -23.02 1.72 21.92
N LEU A 983 -23.11 2.81 22.69
CA LEU A 983 -23.18 4.15 22.13
C LEU A 983 -21.84 4.53 21.48
N PRO A 984 -21.86 5.25 20.33
CA PRO A 984 -20.66 5.83 19.75
C PRO A 984 -19.96 6.71 20.77
N GLU A 985 -18.64 6.67 20.83
CA GLU A 985 -17.88 7.56 21.69
C GLU A 985 -18.19 9.03 21.39
N VAL A 986 -18.09 9.87 22.41
CA VAL A 986 -18.19 11.32 22.25
C VAL A 986 -17.08 11.77 21.29
N PRO A 987 -17.41 12.33 20.11
CA PRO A 987 -16.39 12.69 19.14
C PRO A 987 -15.44 13.74 19.71
N ASN A 988 -14.13 13.48 19.60
CA ASN A 988 -13.08 14.47 19.79
C ASN A 988 -12.37 14.67 18.44
N GLN A 989 -12.73 15.74 17.72
CA GLN A 989 -12.21 15.99 16.37
C GLN A 989 -11.12 17.05 16.39
N GLN A 990 -9.93 16.70 15.93
CA GLN A 990 -8.82 17.63 15.71
C GLN A 990 -8.85 18.13 14.27
N LEU A 991 -9.47 19.29 14.05
CA LEU A 991 -9.80 19.85 12.73
C LEU A 991 -8.74 20.78 12.15
N LYS A 992 -7.69 21.12 12.91
CA LYS A 992 -6.57 21.98 12.48
C LYS A 992 -7.09 23.24 11.74
N ASN A 993 -6.76 23.42 10.47
CA ASN A 993 -7.16 24.60 9.68
C ASN A 993 -8.47 24.44 8.88
N ILE A 994 -9.14 23.27 8.94
CA ILE A 994 -10.35 22.96 8.15
C ILE A 994 -11.47 23.99 8.35
N PRO A 995 -11.79 24.43 9.59
CA PRO A 995 -12.90 25.36 9.79
C PRO A 995 -12.66 26.69 9.09
N ARG A 996 -11.41 27.17 9.03
CA ARG A 996 -11.05 28.42 8.32
C ARG A 996 -11.27 28.31 6.82
N VAL A 997 -10.78 27.21 6.23
CA VAL A 997 -10.94 26.95 4.79
C VAL A 997 -12.42 26.90 4.43
N TRP A 998 -13.24 26.30 5.29
CA TRP A 998 -14.68 26.23 5.08
C TRP A 998 -15.39 27.57 5.26
N GLY A 999 -14.93 28.40 6.20
CA GLY A 999 -15.48 29.73 6.45
C GLY A 999 -15.14 30.75 5.36
N GLU A 1000 -13.93 30.69 4.78
CA GLU A 1000 -13.42 31.72 3.86
C GLU A 1000 -13.43 31.34 2.37
N LYS A 1001 -13.37 30.04 2.07
CA LYS A 1001 -13.07 29.56 0.71
C LYS A 1001 -14.12 28.62 0.13
N ALA A 1002 -15.15 28.28 0.89
CA ALA A 1002 -16.29 27.56 0.36
C ALA A 1002 -17.28 28.55 -0.27
N ASP A 1003 -17.73 28.26 -1.49
CA ASP A 1003 -18.67 29.09 -2.25
C ASP A 1003 -20.07 29.02 -1.59
N SER A 1004 -20.28 29.84 -0.57
CA SER A 1004 -21.42 29.78 0.35
C SER A 1004 -21.93 31.18 0.67
N ASN A 1005 -22.81 31.70 -0.18
CA ASN A 1005 -23.63 32.91 0.06
C ASN A 1005 -24.50 32.82 1.35
N VAL A 1006 -24.44 31.70 2.08
CA VAL A 1006 -25.16 31.46 3.32
C VAL A 1006 -24.46 32.13 4.50
N PHE A 1007 -23.12 32.16 4.53
CA PHE A 1007 -22.36 32.74 5.65
C PHE A 1007 -22.39 34.28 5.65
N ASP A 1008 -22.54 34.90 4.48
CA ASP A 1008 -22.75 36.34 4.34
C ASP A 1008 -24.02 36.83 5.05
N LYS A 1009 -25.00 35.94 5.26
CA LYS A 1009 -26.24 36.26 5.98
C LYS A 1009 -26.01 36.37 7.49
N VAL A 1010 -24.89 35.88 8.01
CA VAL A 1010 -24.58 35.94 9.45
C VAL A 1010 -24.24 37.38 9.84
N LYS A 1011 -25.20 38.01 10.53
CA LYS A 1011 -25.04 39.35 11.11
C LYS A 1011 -23.84 39.42 12.06
N LYS A 1012 -23.10 40.54 11.98
CA LYS A 1012 -22.09 40.92 12.98
C LYS A 1012 -22.74 41.09 14.35
N LEU A 1013 -21.98 40.76 15.39
CA LEU A 1013 -22.32 41.09 16.76
C LEU A 1013 -22.35 42.61 16.91
N GLU A 1014 -23.21 43.11 17.80
CA GLU A 1014 -23.37 44.54 18.06
C GLU A 1014 -22.07 45.18 18.60
N TYR A 1015 -21.28 44.38 19.32
CA TYR A 1015 -19.94 44.74 19.82
C TYR A 1015 -18.97 43.57 19.57
N GLN A 1016 -17.73 43.89 19.20
CA GLN A 1016 -16.65 42.91 19.08
C GLN A 1016 -16.29 42.39 20.47
N LEU A 1017 -16.42 41.09 20.71
CA LEU A 1017 -16.16 40.49 22.02
C LEU A 1017 -14.68 40.12 22.13
N LEU A 1018 -13.97 40.61 23.16
CA LEU A 1018 -12.58 40.23 23.45
C LEU A 1018 -12.54 39.33 24.70
N GLN A 1019 -12.65 38.02 24.51
CA GLN A 1019 -12.72 37.06 25.63
C GLN A 1019 -12.17 35.69 25.22
N PRO A 1020 -11.64 34.89 26.17
CA PRO A 1020 -11.13 33.55 25.89
C PRO A 1020 -12.24 32.52 25.70
N GLU A 1021 -13.48 32.80 26.12
CA GLU A 1021 -14.62 31.87 25.95
C GLU A 1021 -15.91 32.61 25.60
N ILE A 1022 -16.73 32.02 24.73
CA ILE A 1022 -18.08 32.47 24.38
C ILE A 1022 -19.06 31.28 24.42
N ILE A 1023 -20.27 31.54 24.90
CA ILE A 1023 -21.31 30.50 25.12
C ILE A 1023 -22.56 30.84 24.29
N LEU A 1024 -23.05 29.87 23.53
CA LEU A 1024 -24.32 29.94 22.81
C LEU A 1024 -25.32 28.97 23.44
N SER A 1025 -26.41 29.50 23.99
CA SER A 1025 -27.51 28.72 24.58
C SER A 1025 -28.60 28.43 23.55
N LEU A 1026 -29.05 27.18 23.48
CA LEU A 1026 -30.04 26.70 22.51
C LEU A 1026 -31.36 26.38 23.21
N ASP A 1027 -32.46 26.90 22.66
CA ASP A 1027 -33.80 26.55 23.16
C ASP A 1027 -34.13 25.16 22.67
N THR A 1028 -34.52 24.29 23.59
CA THR A 1028 -34.56 22.84 23.34
C THR A 1028 -35.76 22.36 22.52
N GLN A 1029 -36.33 23.24 21.70
CA GLN A 1029 -37.41 22.89 20.78
C GLN A 1029 -36.87 22.19 19.52
N SER A 1030 -37.74 21.40 18.90
CA SER A 1030 -37.51 20.39 17.84
C SER A 1030 -36.81 20.85 16.55
N ASN A 1031 -36.56 22.14 16.36
CA ASN A 1031 -36.08 22.72 15.09
C ASN A 1031 -34.56 22.61 14.84
N LEU A 1032 -33.81 21.89 15.68
CA LEU A 1032 -32.36 21.72 15.54
C LEU A 1032 -31.95 20.40 14.85
N LYS A 1033 -32.89 19.48 14.57
CA LYS A 1033 -32.62 18.19 13.88
C LYS A 1033 -32.53 18.35 12.37
N GLN A 1034 -31.67 19.25 11.93
CA GLN A 1034 -31.34 19.50 10.52
C GLN A 1034 -29.83 19.74 10.37
N PRO A 1035 -29.29 19.73 9.14
CA PRO A 1035 -27.88 20.05 8.92
C PRO A 1035 -27.55 21.49 9.30
N MET A 1036 -26.55 21.66 10.17
CA MET A 1036 -26.26 22.92 10.85
C MET A 1036 -24.76 23.20 10.91
N TYR A 1037 -24.42 24.48 10.71
CA TYR A 1037 -23.08 25.02 10.86
C TYR A 1037 -22.99 25.88 12.12
N LEU A 1038 -21.87 25.82 12.83
CA LEU A 1038 -21.41 26.90 13.68
C LEU A 1038 -20.46 27.77 12.86
N PHE A 1039 -20.82 29.04 12.71
CA PHE A 1039 -20.03 30.03 11.99
C PHE A 1039 -19.49 31.07 12.98
N THR A 1040 -18.21 31.39 12.86
CA THR A 1040 -17.54 32.41 13.68
C THR A 1040 -16.58 33.24 12.84
N GLU A 1041 -16.50 34.54 13.09
CA GLU A 1041 -15.52 35.46 12.50
C GLU A 1041 -14.79 36.11 13.67
N PHE A 1042 -13.47 35.94 13.75
CA PHE A 1042 -12.70 36.54 14.84
C PHE A 1042 -11.26 36.81 14.45
N LYS A 1043 -10.62 37.74 15.17
CA LYS A 1043 -9.23 38.13 15.02
C LYS A 1043 -8.37 37.54 16.14
N SER A 1044 -7.23 36.95 15.76
CA SER A 1044 -6.18 36.49 16.67
C SER A 1044 -4.84 37.18 16.35
N ASP A 1045 -4.03 37.46 17.37
CA ASP A 1045 -2.72 38.10 17.22
C ASP A 1045 -1.57 37.10 16.98
N GLU A 1046 -1.83 35.82 17.23
CA GLU A 1046 -0.91 34.68 17.07
C GLU A 1046 -1.69 33.40 16.73
N VAL A 1047 -0.99 32.31 16.43
CA VAL A 1047 -1.62 31.02 16.17
C VAL A 1047 -1.96 30.35 17.51
N ILE A 1048 -3.24 30.09 17.75
CA ILE A 1048 -3.73 29.52 19.02
C ILE A 1048 -4.70 28.38 18.80
N ASN A 1049 -4.82 27.47 19.76
CA ASN A 1049 -5.83 26.43 19.73
C ASN A 1049 -7.18 26.98 20.19
N VAL A 1050 -8.23 26.64 19.42
CA VAL A 1050 -9.62 26.93 19.74
C VAL A 1050 -10.36 25.62 19.87
N ARG A 1051 -11.16 25.49 20.92
CA ARG A 1051 -11.99 24.34 21.25
C ARG A 1051 -13.46 24.72 21.22
N VAL A 1052 -14.29 23.92 20.56
CA VAL A 1052 -15.74 24.03 20.57
C VAL A 1052 -16.33 22.79 21.22
N ASN A 1053 -17.13 22.98 22.27
CA ASN A 1053 -17.77 21.87 23.00
C ASN A 1053 -19.29 21.92 22.86
N LEU A 1054 -19.90 20.75 22.70
CA LEU A 1054 -21.35 20.57 22.72
C LEU A 1054 -21.77 19.95 24.04
N TYR A 1055 -22.76 20.52 24.71
CA TYR A 1055 -23.32 20.02 25.97
C TYR A 1055 -24.82 19.79 25.85
N ASP A 1056 -25.29 18.69 26.43
CA ASP A 1056 -26.72 18.43 26.56
C ASP A 1056 -27.35 19.18 27.76
N LYS A 1057 -28.67 19.01 27.95
CA LYS A 1057 -29.41 19.58 29.08
C LYS A 1057 -28.88 19.18 30.46
N THR A 1058 -28.23 18.03 30.57
CA THR A 1058 -27.64 17.52 31.82
C THR A 1058 -26.20 18.01 32.01
N ASN A 1059 -25.74 18.93 31.16
CA ASN A 1059 -24.39 19.47 31.14
C ASN A 1059 -23.31 18.39 30.87
N VAL A 1060 -23.69 17.28 30.24
CA VAL A 1060 -22.76 16.24 29.80
C VAL A 1060 -22.21 16.60 28.43
N LYS A 1061 -20.89 16.51 28.26
CA LYS A 1061 -20.22 16.78 26.97
C LYS A 1061 -20.60 15.72 25.93
N ARG A 1062 -21.09 16.17 24.78
CA ARG A 1062 -21.57 15.34 23.65
C ARG A 1062 -20.78 15.55 22.35
N GLY A 1063 -19.80 16.44 22.35
CA GLY A 1063 -18.84 16.58 21.27
C GLY A 1063 -17.78 17.61 21.61
N GLU A 1064 -16.60 17.42 21.05
CA GLU A 1064 -15.47 18.34 21.14
C GLU A 1064 -14.83 18.49 19.75
N TYR A 1065 -14.61 19.72 19.33
CA TYR A 1065 -13.90 20.06 18.09
C TYR A 1065 -12.75 21.00 18.45
N THR A 1066 -11.53 20.67 18.05
CA THR A 1066 -10.35 21.50 18.29
C THR A 1066 -9.78 21.94 16.94
N PHE A 1067 -9.45 23.21 16.78
CA PHE A 1067 -8.91 23.77 15.54
C PHE A 1067 -7.93 24.91 15.82
N LEU A 1068 -7.13 25.28 14.82
CA LEU A 1068 -6.16 26.37 14.93
C LEU A 1068 -6.79 27.68 14.45
N ALA A 1069 -6.73 28.70 15.30
CA ALA A 1069 -6.96 30.07 14.88
C ALA A 1069 -5.66 30.66 14.36
N GLU A 1070 -5.68 31.11 13.11
CA GLU A 1070 -4.52 31.72 12.46
C GLU A 1070 -4.40 33.21 12.83
N LYS A 1071 -3.18 33.73 12.77
CA LYS A 1071 -2.93 35.16 13.03
C LYS A 1071 -3.63 36.02 11.97
N GLY A 1072 -4.47 36.95 12.40
CA GLY A 1072 -5.27 37.82 11.53
C GLY A 1072 -6.77 37.69 11.81
N LEU A 1073 -7.58 38.45 11.03
CA LEU A 1073 -9.03 38.34 11.04
C LEU A 1073 -9.45 37.24 10.05
N HIS A 1074 -10.15 36.23 10.55
CA HIS A 1074 -10.51 35.05 9.76
C HIS A 1074 -11.94 34.58 10.04
N GLN A 1075 -12.55 33.93 9.05
CA GLN A 1075 -13.87 33.30 9.16
C GLN A 1075 -13.71 31.78 9.29
N TYR A 1076 -14.51 31.17 10.17
CA TYR A 1076 -14.46 29.73 10.45
C TYR A 1076 -15.89 29.15 10.43
N ALA A 1077 -16.07 28.02 9.74
CA ALA A 1077 -17.32 27.27 9.68
C ALA A 1077 -17.13 25.81 10.09
N LEU A 1078 -17.97 25.31 11.01
CA LEU A 1078 -17.94 23.96 11.57
C LEU A 1078 -19.27 23.26 11.34
N ARG A 1079 -19.29 22.10 10.67
CA ARG A 1079 -20.52 21.35 10.43
C ARG A 1079 -20.88 20.44 11.62
N LEU A 1080 -21.67 20.99 12.54
CA LEU A 1080 -22.03 20.33 13.81
C LEU A 1080 -22.85 19.04 13.62
N SER A 1081 -23.64 18.97 12.55
CA SER A 1081 -24.52 17.84 12.24
C SER A 1081 -23.79 16.55 11.86
N THR A 1082 -22.47 16.57 11.72
CA THR A 1082 -21.65 15.37 11.54
C THR A 1082 -21.43 14.60 12.85
N ASN A 1083 -21.92 15.10 13.98
CA ASN A 1083 -21.86 14.42 15.27
C ASN A 1083 -23.15 13.60 15.52
N TYR A 1084 -23.01 12.31 15.84
CA TYR A 1084 -24.13 11.42 16.20
C TYR A 1084 -25.08 12.00 17.27
N TYR A 1085 -24.51 12.63 18.30
CA TYR A 1085 -25.27 13.20 19.42
C TYR A 1085 -26.04 14.47 19.03
N TRP A 1086 -25.68 15.15 17.93
CA TRP A 1086 -26.49 16.26 17.40
C TRP A 1086 -27.92 15.81 17.08
N TRP A 1087 -28.06 14.61 16.50
CA TRP A 1087 -29.34 14.06 16.06
C TRP A 1087 -30.10 13.33 17.18
N ASN A 1088 -29.35 12.77 18.14
CA ASN A 1088 -29.86 11.83 19.13
C ASN A 1088 -29.77 12.34 20.57
N SER A 1089 -29.36 13.58 20.80
CA SER A 1089 -29.36 14.25 22.12
C SER A 1089 -29.95 15.66 22.04
N ALA A 1090 -30.46 16.15 23.17
CA ALA A 1090 -30.96 17.52 23.29
C ALA A 1090 -29.79 18.46 23.63
N ILE A 1091 -29.05 18.90 22.60
CA ILE A 1091 -27.96 19.86 22.75
C ILE A 1091 -28.55 21.20 23.22
N ALA A 1092 -28.10 21.66 24.38
CA ALA A 1092 -28.60 22.86 25.04
C ALA A 1092 -27.57 24.00 25.05
N LYS A 1093 -26.28 23.67 24.95
CA LYS A 1093 -25.19 24.64 25.06
C LYS A 1093 -24.04 24.30 24.12
N ILE A 1094 -23.53 25.32 23.44
CA ILE A 1094 -22.30 25.27 22.64
C ILE A 1094 -21.32 26.27 23.25
N THR A 1095 -20.09 25.85 23.54
CA THR A 1095 -19.04 26.78 23.97
C THR A 1095 -17.93 26.84 22.93
N LEU A 1096 -17.33 28.01 22.74
CA LEU A 1096 -16.09 28.20 22.01
C LEU A 1096 -15.09 28.81 22.98
N SER A 1097 -13.98 28.13 23.21
CA SER A 1097 -12.91 28.52 24.14
C SER A 1097 -11.56 28.53 23.44
N ALA A 1098 -10.70 29.49 23.73
CA ALA A 1098 -9.36 29.65 23.19
C ALA A 1098 -8.36 29.83 24.34
N ASP A 1099 -7.10 29.45 24.11
CA ASP A 1099 -6.04 29.55 25.14
C ASP A 1099 -5.72 31.01 25.53
N LYS A 1100 -6.07 31.97 24.65
CA LYS A 1100 -5.99 33.42 24.89
C LYS A 1100 -7.24 34.12 24.37
N ALA A 1101 -7.48 35.34 24.84
CA ALA A 1101 -8.61 36.14 24.39
C ALA A 1101 -8.54 36.43 22.88
N ILE A 1102 -9.66 36.23 22.18
CA ILE A 1102 -9.83 36.49 20.75
C ILE A 1102 -10.88 37.57 20.53
N ALA A 1103 -10.71 38.36 19.47
CA ALA A 1103 -11.63 39.43 19.10
C ALA A 1103 -12.71 38.92 18.14
N ILE A 1104 -13.89 38.58 18.65
CA ILE A 1104 -14.98 37.92 17.93
C ILE A 1104 -15.96 38.93 17.34
N ASP A 1105 -16.15 38.89 16.02
CA ASP A 1105 -17.03 39.76 15.22
C ASP A 1105 -18.37 39.09 14.85
N LYS A 1106 -18.38 37.77 14.64
CA LYS A 1106 -19.59 36.98 14.35
C LYS A 1106 -19.52 35.67 15.13
N PHE A 1107 -20.63 35.22 15.72
CA PHE A 1107 -20.75 33.90 16.34
C PHE A 1107 -22.21 33.44 16.29
N ALA A 1108 -22.52 32.46 15.45
CA ALA A 1108 -23.88 31.99 15.22
C ALA A 1108 -23.94 30.54 14.77
N ILE A 1109 -25.05 29.87 15.04
CA ILE A 1109 -25.45 28.67 14.30
C ILE A 1109 -26.34 29.04 13.12
N ILE A 1110 -26.15 28.38 11.99
CA ILE A 1110 -26.91 28.60 10.75
C ILE A 1110 -27.21 27.28 10.04
N SER A 1111 -28.43 27.11 9.56
CA SER A 1111 -28.81 25.94 8.75
C SER A 1111 -28.09 25.96 7.41
N SER A 1112 -27.80 24.78 6.83
CA SER A 1112 -27.11 24.67 5.54
C SER A 1112 -27.82 25.39 4.38
N ASN A 1113 -29.15 25.55 4.43
CA ASN A 1113 -29.95 26.30 3.45
C ASN A 1113 -30.16 27.79 3.82
N GLY A 1114 -29.60 28.25 4.95
CA GLY A 1114 -29.76 29.61 5.46
C GLY A 1114 -31.17 30.00 5.92
N SER A 1115 -32.08 29.04 6.11
CA SER A 1115 -33.46 29.29 6.56
C SER A 1115 -33.58 29.58 8.07
N PHE A 1116 -32.61 29.11 8.86
CA PHE A 1116 -32.56 29.27 10.30
C PHE A 1116 -31.19 29.83 10.72
N GLN A 1117 -31.19 30.80 11.63
CA GLN A 1117 -29.98 31.34 12.25
C GLN A 1117 -30.26 31.71 13.72
N LYS A 1118 -29.31 31.42 14.61
CA LYS A 1118 -29.30 31.91 16.00
C LYS A 1118 -27.89 32.41 16.35
N SER A 1119 -27.77 33.68 16.68
CA SER A 1119 -26.51 34.31 17.13
C SER A 1119 -26.48 34.42 18.67
N SER A 1120 -25.29 34.60 19.24
CA SER A 1120 -25.16 34.99 20.65
C SER A 1120 -25.72 36.39 20.89
N ASP A 1121 -26.42 36.61 22.00
CA ASP A 1121 -26.81 37.96 22.43
C ASP A 1121 -25.55 38.74 22.85
N SER A 1122 -25.34 39.90 22.24
CA SER A 1122 -24.20 40.82 22.47
C SER A 1122 -24.19 41.49 23.85
N SER A 1123 -25.23 41.27 24.66
CA SER A 1123 -25.46 41.93 25.95
C SER A 1123 -25.17 41.03 27.16
N THR A 1124 -24.76 39.78 26.95
CA THR A 1124 -24.49 38.81 28.01
C THR A 1124 -22.98 38.60 28.22
N PHE A 1125 -22.53 38.75 29.46
CA PHE A 1125 -21.14 38.66 29.92
C PHE A 1125 -21.03 37.61 31.03
N THR A 1126 -19.83 37.09 31.31
CA THR A 1126 -19.57 36.20 32.45
C THR A 1126 -18.61 36.86 33.43
N LEU A 1127 -18.69 36.48 34.71
CA LEU A 1127 -17.66 36.84 35.68
C LEU A 1127 -16.32 36.14 35.37
N SER A 1128 -15.24 36.62 35.97
CA SER A 1128 -13.95 35.95 35.91
C SER A 1128 -13.98 34.63 36.67
N ASN A 1129 -13.38 33.58 36.11
CA ASN A 1129 -13.25 32.27 36.76
C ASN A 1129 -12.16 32.27 37.84
N ILE A 1130 -12.26 33.15 38.84
CA ILE A 1130 -11.36 33.20 40.00
C ILE A 1130 -12.08 32.60 41.20
N THR A 1131 -11.45 31.59 41.80
CA THR A 1131 -11.88 31.01 43.07
C THR A 1131 -10.68 30.88 43.99
N ASP A 1132 -10.72 31.57 45.13
CA ASP A 1132 -9.71 31.57 46.19
C ASP A 1132 -10.37 31.89 47.56
N GLU A 1133 -9.59 32.28 48.57
CA GLU A 1133 -10.14 32.61 49.89
C GLU A 1133 -11.00 33.90 49.93
N TYR A 1134 -11.01 34.70 48.86
CA TYR A 1134 -11.76 35.94 48.71
C TYR A 1134 -12.81 35.90 47.59
N TRP A 1135 -12.67 34.99 46.62
CA TRP A 1135 -13.52 34.90 45.43
C TRP A 1135 -14.06 33.50 45.22
N GLU A 1136 -15.26 33.37 44.67
CA GLU A 1136 -15.78 32.10 44.14
C GLU A 1136 -16.49 32.34 42.81
N GLY A 1137 -15.90 31.85 41.71
CA GLY A 1137 -16.35 32.13 40.35
C GLY A 1137 -16.47 33.63 40.05
N GLY A 1138 -15.56 34.45 40.59
CA GLY A 1138 -15.57 35.91 40.42
C GLY A 1138 -16.58 36.65 41.31
N VAL A 1139 -17.28 35.96 42.22
CA VAL A 1139 -18.11 36.60 43.25
C VAL A 1139 -17.29 36.82 44.51
N GLY A 1140 -17.24 38.04 45.04
CA GLY A 1140 -16.53 38.35 46.27
C GLY A 1140 -17.20 37.70 47.49
N LEU A 1141 -16.47 36.83 48.19
CA LEU A 1141 -16.95 36.13 49.40
C LEU A 1141 -16.97 37.05 50.62
N LYS A 1142 -16.02 38.00 50.68
CA LYS A 1142 -15.88 38.99 51.77
C LYS A 1142 -16.05 40.44 51.29
N MET A 1143 -16.23 40.63 49.99
CA MET A 1143 -16.33 41.94 49.34
C MET A 1143 -17.63 41.98 48.55
N ASN A 1144 -18.34 43.12 48.57
CA ASN A 1144 -19.59 43.26 47.83
C ASN A 1144 -19.37 43.58 46.34
N VAL A 1145 -18.53 42.76 45.70
CA VAL A 1145 -17.96 43.03 44.38
C VAL A 1145 -18.10 41.79 43.51
N LEU A 1146 -18.47 42.01 42.25
CA LEU A 1146 -18.34 41.04 41.17
C LEU A 1146 -17.11 41.36 40.34
N LEU A 1147 -16.39 40.33 39.93
CA LEU A 1147 -15.16 40.44 39.17
C LEU A 1147 -15.41 40.06 37.72
N MET A 1148 -15.18 40.98 36.79
CA MET A 1148 -15.16 40.69 35.35
C MET A 1148 -13.75 40.88 34.79
N GLY A 1149 -13.41 40.16 33.73
CA GLY A 1149 -12.14 40.38 33.01
C GLY A 1149 -12.11 41.78 32.40
N LYS A 1150 -10.97 42.46 32.46
CA LYS A 1150 -10.83 43.80 31.90
C LYS A 1150 -10.99 43.77 30.38
N SER A 1151 -12.05 44.43 29.90
CA SER A 1151 -12.36 44.57 28.48
C SER A 1151 -12.87 45.98 28.18
N PRO A 1152 -12.36 46.67 27.13
CA PRO A 1152 -12.86 47.98 26.71
C PRO A 1152 -14.37 47.99 26.43
N VAL A 1153 -14.93 46.84 26.00
CA VAL A 1153 -16.37 46.69 25.77
C VAL A 1153 -17.14 46.63 27.07
N VAL A 1154 -16.68 45.82 28.04
CA VAL A 1154 -17.30 45.76 29.37
C VAL A 1154 -17.28 47.14 30.02
N LEU A 1155 -16.17 47.88 29.93
CA LEU A 1155 -16.08 49.26 30.44
C LEU A 1155 -17.05 50.22 29.73
N LYS A 1156 -17.19 50.11 28.41
CA LYS A 1156 -18.11 50.95 27.63
C LYS A 1156 -19.57 50.65 27.93
N VAL A 1157 -19.92 49.38 28.15
CA VAL A 1157 -21.28 48.96 28.51
C VAL A 1157 -21.58 49.34 29.96
N LEU A 1158 -20.66 49.07 30.90
CA LEU A 1158 -20.79 49.46 32.30
C LEU A 1158 -20.88 50.98 32.50
N ALA A 1159 -20.25 51.79 31.64
CA ALA A 1159 -20.34 53.25 31.72
C ALA A 1159 -21.78 53.79 31.60
N ASN A 1160 -22.68 53.04 30.97
CA ASN A 1160 -24.08 53.44 30.78
C ASN A 1160 -25.08 52.53 31.50
N ALA A 1161 -24.59 51.45 32.12
CA ALA A 1161 -25.42 50.45 32.78
C ALA A 1161 -25.77 50.85 34.21
N LYS A 1162 -26.97 50.49 34.64
CA LYS A 1162 -27.43 50.68 36.02
C LYS A 1162 -27.67 49.36 36.74
N THR A 1163 -27.83 48.26 35.99
CA THR A 1163 -28.24 46.98 36.55
C THR A 1163 -27.55 45.79 35.87
N LEU A 1164 -27.46 44.68 36.59
CA LEU A 1164 -27.08 43.36 36.11
C LEU A 1164 -28.28 42.43 36.27
N GLU A 1165 -28.70 41.77 35.19
CA GLU A 1165 -29.73 40.73 35.21
C GLU A 1165 -29.08 39.35 35.10
N PHE A 1166 -29.44 38.44 36.00
CA PHE A 1166 -28.87 37.09 36.07
C PHE A 1166 -29.75 36.05 35.37
N SER A 1167 -29.18 34.86 35.16
CA SER A 1167 -29.85 33.74 34.47
C SER A 1167 -31.15 33.24 35.12
N ASP A 1168 -31.37 33.51 36.40
CA ASP A 1168 -32.59 33.21 37.16
C ASP A 1168 -33.64 34.34 37.10
N GLY A 1169 -33.37 35.41 36.35
CA GLY A 1169 -34.23 36.59 36.20
C GLY A 1169 -34.08 37.62 37.33
N SER A 1170 -33.20 37.37 38.30
CA SER A 1170 -32.92 38.33 39.37
C SER A 1170 -32.09 39.51 38.84
N ILE A 1171 -32.23 40.67 39.49
CA ILE A 1171 -31.58 41.92 39.07
C ILE A 1171 -30.82 42.52 40.26
N MET A 1172 -29.58 42.97 40.03
CA MET A 1172 -28.79 43.74 40.98
C MET A 1172 -28.39 45.11 40.43
N HIS A 1173 -28.22 46.10 41.29
CA HIS A 1173 -27.89 47.48 40.92
C HIS A 1173 -26.40 47.75 41.07
N ILE A 1174 -25.81 48.34 40.02
CA ILE A 1174 -24.39 48.67 39.97
C ILE A 1174 -24.17 49.96 40.77
N LYS A 1175 -23.44 49.87 41.87
CA LYS A 1175 -23.07 51.03 42.70
C LYS A 1175 -21.94 51.83 42.06
N LYS A 1176 -20.88 51.14 41.63
CA LYS A 1176 -19.78 51.69 40.84
C LYS A 1176 -18.95 50.55 40.25
N TYR A 1177 -18.14 50.85 39.25
CA TYR A 1177 -17.09 49.94 38.80
C TYR A 1177 -15.72 50.62 38.82
N THR A 1178 -14.67 49.84 39.08
CA THR A 1178 -13.28 50.31 39.09
C THR A 1178 -12.38 49.28 38.41
N GLU A 1179 -11.43 49.75 37.60
CA GLU A 1179 -10.40 48.90 37.02
C GLU A 1179 -9.35 48.54 38.07
N ALA A 1180 -9.02 47.25 38.20
CA ALA A 1180 -8.02 46.75 39.14
C ALA A 1180 -7.17 45.65 38.46
N GLY A 1181 -5.98 46.02 37.99
CA GLY A 1181 -5.11 45.12 37.22
C GLY A 1181 -5.79 44.63 35.93
N ASP A 1182 -5.84 43.31 35.76
CA ASP A 1182 -6.48 42.63 34.63
C ASP A 1182 -8.00 42.43 34.80
N TYR A 1183 -8.60 43.04 35.83
CA TYR A 1183 -10.01 42.88 36.18
C TYR A 1183 -10.76 44.20 36.33
N ILE A 1184 -12.09 44.11 36.29
CA ILE A 1184 -13.04 45.17 36.61
C ILE A 1184 -13.80 44.71 37.85
N HIS A 1185 -13.64 45.48 38.92
CA HIS A 1185 -14.41 45.32 40.15
C HIS A 1185 -15.73 46.05 39.97
N ILE A 1186 -16.85 45.34 40.00
CA ILE A 1186 -18.20 45.90 39.93
C ILE A 1186 -18.78 45.81 41.34
N GLU A 1187 -18.79 46.94 42.05
CA GLU A 1187 -19.40 47.03 43.37
C GLU A 1187 -20.92 47.12 43.21
N MET A 1188 -21.64 46.26 43.93
CA MET A 1188 -23.11 46.18 43.85
C MET A 1188 -23.76 46.87 45.05
N GLU A 1189 -25.01 47.31 44.91
CA GLU A 1189 -25.80 47.81 46.05
C GLU A 1189 -26.29 46.66 46.94
N GLU A 1190 -26.68 45.53 46.35
CA GLU A 1190 -27.12 44.33 47.05
C GLU A 1190 -25.97 43.40 47.41
N GLN A 1191 -26.17 42.54 48.41
CA GLN A 1191 -25.15 41.60 48.87
C GLN A 1191 -24.88 40.48 47.84
N VAL A 1192 -23.76 40.56 47.10
CA VAL A 1192 -23.37 39.63 46.02
C VAL A 1192 -23.38 38.16 46.44
N GLY A 1193 -23.08 37.88 47.71
CA GLY A 1193 -23.07 36.51 48.26
C GLY A 1193 -24.42 35.79 48.19
N LEU A 1194 -25.53 36.53 48.18
CA LEU A 1194 -26.89 35.96 48.04
C LEU A 1194 -27.20 35.53 46.60
N PHE A 1195 -26.51 36.12 45.62
CA PHE A 1195 -26.68 35.84 44.19
C PHE A 1195 -25.60 34.89 43.66
N LYS A 1196 -24.76 34.36 44.54
CA LYS A 1196 -23.61 33.52 44.18
C LYS A 1196 -23.96 32.39 43.20
N ALA A 1197 -25.07 31.68 43.42
CA ALA A 1197 -25.48 30.57 42.57
C ALA A 1197 -25.85 30.98 41.14
N SER A 1198 -26.35 32.21 40.94
CA SER A 1198 -26.79 32.75 39.66
C SER A 1198 -25.81 33.76 39.03
N ALA A 1199 -24.87 34.29 39.82
CA ALA A 1199 -23.85 35.25 39.42
C ALA A 1199 -22.49 34.61 39.12
N ALA A 1200 -22.07 33.58 39.88
CA ALA A 1200 -20.74 33.00 39.72
C ALA A 1200 -20.50 32.46 38.30
N TYR A 1201 -19.27 32.61 37.80
CA TYR A 1201 -18.84 31.98 36.56
C TYR A 1201 -19.16 30.46 36.59
N PRO A 1202 -19.71 29.88 35.51
CA PRO A 1202 -19.84 30.43 34.16
C PRO A 1202 -21.22 31.02 33.82
N ASN A 1203 -21.99 31.48 34.81
CA ASN A 1203 -23.33 32.03 34.55
C ASN A 1203 -23.29 33.31 33.70
N ASN A 1204 -24.23 33.43 32.76
CA ASN A 1204 -24.40 34.61 31.93
C ASN A 1204 -25.10 35.73 32.72
N ILE A 1205 -24.57 36.94 32.60
CA ILE A 1205 -25.07 38.17 33.22
C ILE A 1205 -25.34 39.18 32.12
N LYS A 1206 -26.57 39.69 32.06
CA LYS A 1206 -26.92 40.75 31.13
C LYS A 1206 -26.71 42.10 31.78
N ILE A 1207 -25.85 42.92 31.18
CA ILE A 1207 -25.60 44.29 31.67
C ILE A 1207 -26.66 45.20 31.04
N LYS A 1208 -27.45 45.89 31.86
CA LYS A 1208 -28.60 46.73 31.46
C LYS A 1208 -28.46 48.18 31.92
#